data_AF-A0A8J4YK10-F1
#
_entry.id   AF-A0A8J4YK10-F1
#
_cell.length_a   1.000
_cell.length_b   1.000
_cell.length_c   1.000
_cell.angle_alpha   90.00
_cell.angle_beta   90.00
_cell.angle_gamma   90.00
#
_symmetry.space_group_name_H-M   'P 1'
#
loop_
_entity.id
_entity.type
_entity.pdbx_description
1 polymer ?
#
loop_
_entity_poly.entity_id
_entity_poly.type
_entity_poly.pdbx_seq_one_letter_code
_entity_poly.pdbx_strand_id
1 'polypeptide(L)'
;MGQARSLKVPAELQQLTPAPDCGARGQTRFDTEVKTDSYTPDPDIQQRENIKDLSWLLVRHYSSPNQSVPAWTGFNQCIINDTQETTTVGYLPIINAPAHVRDTLWTVILRCLRITQELNPGQSTVLTLDEQLYAKAKELQWENLDTCKTLFQCLGGFHIAKNFMRAIGQHYADSGLQQIWSESLVYGENTAQNNMMTKSSNRTTRAHKLTVEALWQIMWPHFLARAQDQGVGEQELQRLSEEVAQSLDGLGDREQTSNPSEALGKLEEAVKDAHLLELLEQYDKTLSPTSLYWRHYMKMFIRAERTGDWQMHKSAFMAMLPWFAHYDHTNYTRWGVIYGADISQLDSSHPDVYQQFMDGDFVVKSTSKSFNQISTDLALEHVNKVGKVAGGLIGITLTDSARDKWCLTYNEQSRIVDETTSMFGMAIDDTEYAPSVYKDVGPARIKRDREDVQKLQEKLSRFTIFDSESNAGGVLTCLMTMDLAPENIKNALLTAETHGESKIKEFVESRICKQDVGFHVKLKQSLSPTLTTMYTLETRKDASQKGQTIKADRLLFQRLLVAQDSGRGFEEETKVASSQGSDVEQLQSSHEEADTHIILHAKVAYMDGYERIIVSCRDTDVLVLLTHFAGHLIGELWMRTGTRQERPYVAVHDIQLTPTMQRNILVYHAITGCDTVSQPSGHGKKTTWKVFQQHGALLDDLGRGTLSESTIRSVEEFFCRIYSPASDETNIADVRYRMFQKGTKDQEKLPLSRKCLEHIKRAHHQAQVMCFPQIGTIPEIGVAHWKWMVRECYDRGDYTHTSVWTILSKRFTDIVCCKCKNCALPDALVGPRT
;
A
#
# COMPACT_ATOMS: atom_id res chain seq x y z
N MET A 1 28.89 49.98 13.36
CA MET A 1 28.66 48.52 13.41
C MET A 1 27.35 48.27 14.13
N GLY A 2 26.24 48.14 13.40
CA GLY A 2 24.95 47.82 14.00
C GLY A 2 24.98 46.37 14.50
N GLN A 3 24.59 46.14 15.75
CA GLN A 3 24.34 44.80 16.27
C GLN A 3 23.35 44.11 15.32
N ALA A 4 23.80 43.05 14.63
CA ALA A 4 22.91 42.16 13.91
C ALA A 4 21.92 41.58 14.91
N ARG A 5 20.71 42.16 15.00
CA ARG A 5 19.63 41.62 15.82
C ARG A 5 19.18 40.34 15.12
N SER A 6 19.57 39.18 15.65
CA SER A 6 18.94 37.93 15.26
C SER A 6 17.43 38.07 15.49
N LEU A 7 16.62 37.56 14.55
CA LEU A 7 15.16 37.46 14.72
C LEU A 7 14.88 36.76 16.06
N LYS A 8 14.29 37.49 17.02
CA LYS A 8 13.86 36.95 18.31
C LYS A 8 12.45 36.42 18.16
N VAL A 9 12.31 35.11 18.28
CA VAL A 9 11.01 34.43 18.29
C VAL A 9 10.47 34.45 19.73
N PRO A 10 9.25 34.97 19.98
CA PRO A 10 8.62 34.95 21.30
C PRO A 10 8.46 33.52 21.85
N ALA A 11 8.79 33.29 23.12
CA ALA A 11 8.68 31.97 23.75
C ALA A 11 7.21 31.53 23.93
N GLU A 12 6.30 32.50 23.96
CA GLU A 12 4.85 32.33 24.02
C GLU A 12 4.31 31.53 22.81
N LEU A 13 5.04 31.48 21.69
CA LEU A 13 4.69 30.66 20.53
C LEU A 13 4.75 29.16 20.80
N GLN A 14 5.36 28.70 21.89
CA GLN A 14 5.34 27.29 22.30
C GLN A 14 4.38 27.04 23.48
N GLN A 15 3.73 28.06 24.03
CA GLN A 15 2.75 27.88 25.09
C GLN A 15 1.46 27.28 24.53
N LEU A 16 0.96 26.25 25.23
CA LEU A 16 -0.32 25.63 24.95
C LEU A 16 -1.42 26.33 25.74
N THR A 17 -2.53 26.62 25.08
CA THR A 17 -3.77 27.02 25.74
C THR A 17 -4.53 25.75 26.14
N PRO A 18 -4.81 25.55 27.44
CA PRO A 18 -5.61 24.42 27.88
C PRO A 18 -6.97 24.39 27.16
N ALA A 19 -7.36 23.23 26.67
CA ALA A 19 -8.69 23.04 26.12
C ALA A 19 -9.72 23.15 27.28
N PRO A 20 -10.88 23.77 27.06
CA PRO A 20 -11.96 23.77 28.03
C PRO A 20 -12.34 22.34 28.42
N ASP A 21 -12.34 22.03 29.71
CA ASP A 21 -12.74 20.73 30.23
C ASP A 21 -14.25 20.71 30.49
N CYS A 22 -14.99 20.11 29.58
CA CYS A 22 -16.43 19.94 29.69
C CYS A 22 -16.85 18.58 30.30
N GLY A 23 -15.90 17.71 30.66
CA GLY A 23 -16.18 16.40 31.29
C GLY A 23 -16.94 15.37 30.45
N ALA A 24 -17.48 15.74 29.28
CA ALA A 24 -18.21 14.91 28.33
C ALA A 24 -17.77 15.21 26.89
N ARG A 25 -17.85 14.22 25.99
CA ARG A 25 -17.59 14.46 24.56
C ARG A 25 -18.63 15.40 23.97
N GLY A 26 -18.21 16.35 23.14
CA GLY A 26 -19.08 17.22 22.36
C GLY A 26 -20.22 16.45 21.67
N GLN A 27 -21.43 17.00 21.79
CA GLN A 27 -22.63 16.51 21.11
C GLN A 27 -22.78 17.19 19.75
N THR A 28 -23.38 16.48 18.79
CA THR A 28 -23.63 17.00 17.45
C THR A 28 -24.47 18.27 17.48
N ARG A 29 -24.01 19.32 16.80
CA ARG A 29 -24.77 20.56 16.60
C ARG A 29 -24.68 21.00 15.15
N PHE A 30 -25.80 21.48 14.62
CA PHE A 30 -25.95 21.98 13.26
C PHE A 30 -26.72 23.30 13.30
N ASP A 31 -26.49 24.18 12.32
CA ASP A 31 -27.14 25.47 12.24
C ASP A 31 -28.60 25.35 11.81
N THR A 32 -28.91 24.35 10.97
CA THR A 32 -30.26 24.02 10.50
C THR A 32 -30.56 22.53 10.64
N GLU A 33 -31.84 22.18 10.51
CA GLU A 33 -32.31 20.80 10.56
C GLU A 33 -31.68 19.95 9.44
N VAL A 34 -30.99 18.88 9.82
CA VAL A 34 -30.41 17.90 8.89
C VAL A 34 -31.48 16.88 8.50
N LYS A 35 -31.63 16.63 7.20
CA LYS A 35 -32.58 15.66 6.64
C LYS A 35 -31.84 14.48 6.03
N THR A 36 -32.50 13.32 5.96
CA THR A 36 -31.93 12.12 5.34
C THR A 36 -31.58 12.32 3.87
N ASP A 37 -32.35 13.14 3.17
CA ASP A 37 -32.22 13.32 1.72
C ASP A 37 -31.10 14.30 1.37
N SER A 38 -30.51 14.98 2.37
CA SER A 38 -29.37 15.90 2.24
C SER A 38 -28.08 15.22 1.79
N TYR A 39 -28.04 13.89 1.76
CA TYR A 39 -26.88 13.07 1.39
C TYR A 39 -26.98 12.46 -0.01
N THR A 40 -27.99 12.86 -0.79
CA THR A 40 -28.13 12.43 -2.18
C THR A 40 -27.20 13.27 -3.06
N PRO A 41 -26.41 12.65 -3.94
CA PRO A 41 -25.64 13.39 -4.94
C PRO A 41 -26.54 14.19 -5.88
N ASP A 42 -26.01 15.28 -6.42
CA ASP A 42 -26.71 16.07 -7.43
C ASP A 42 -26.69 15.34 -8.79
N PRO A 43 -27.85 14.93 -9.34
CA PRO A 43 -27.93 14.16 -10.56
C PRO A 43 -27.49 14.94 -11.81
N ASP A 44 -27.74 16.25 -11.86
CA ASP A 44 -27.37 17.09 -13.01
C ASP A 44 -25.84 17.21 -13.10
N ILE A 45 -25.18 17.35 -11.95
CA ILE A 45 -23.72 17.35 -11.85
C ILE A 45 -23.17 15.98 -12.27
N GLN A 46 -23.76 14.88 -11.79
CA GLN A 46 -23.30 13.54 -12.19
C GLN A 46 -23.44 13.32 -13.70
N GLN A 47 -24.57 13.71 -14.29
CA GLN A 47 -24.81 13.59 -15.73
C GLN A 47 -23.80 14.40 -16.53
N ARG A 48 -23.55 15.66 -16.16
CA ARG A 48 -22.57 16.55 -16.80
C ARG A 48 -21.17 15.93 -16.82
N GLU A 49 -20.73 15.35 -15.70
CA GLU A 49 -19.37 14.78 -15.59
C GLU A 49 -19.24 13.42 -16.28
N ASN A 50 -20.30 12.60 -16.26
CA ASN A 50 -20.36 11.35 -17.02
C ASN A 50 -20.26 11.61 -18.53
N ILE A 51 -20.86 12.69 -19.03
CA ILE A 51 -20.74 13.10 -20.45
C ILE A 51 -19.29 13.44 -20.79
N LYS A 52 -18.60 14.24 -19.95
CA LYS A 52 -17.18 14.58 -20.18
C LYS A 52 -16.28 13.36 -20.21
N ASP A 53 -16.46 12.43 -19.26
CA ASP A 53 -15.68 11.20 -19.20
C ASP A 53 -15.99 10.27 -20.39
N LEU A 54 -17.26 10.17 -20.79
CA LEU A 54 -17.67 9.41 -21.99
C LEU A 54 -17.07 10.02 -23.26
N SER A 55 -17.17 11.33 -23.46
CA SER A 55 -16.57 12.03 -24.60
C SER A 55 -15.06 11.78 -24.68
N TRP A 56 -14.33 11.85 -23.57
CA TRP A 56 -12.90 11.49 -23.54
C TRP A 56 -12.65 10.03 -23.97
N LEU A 57 -13.46 9.10 -23.48
CA LEU A 57 -13.36 7.68 -23.84
C LEU A 57 -13.63 7.44 -25.33
N LEU A 58 -14.60 8.15 -25.93
CA LEU A 58 -14.89 8.09 -27.36
C LEU A 58 -13.71 8.58 -28.19
N VAL A 59 -13.17 9.75 -27.84
CA VAL A 59 -11.98 10.32 -28.50
C VAL A 59 -10.83 9.32 -28.46
N ARG A 60 -10.55 8.74 -27.28
CA ARG A 60 -9.52 7.69 -27.13
C ARG A 60 -9.81 6.44 -27.96
N HIS A 61 -11.07 6.01 -28.04
CA HIS A 61 -11.48 4.83 -28.79
C HIS A 61 -11.24 5.00 -30.29
N TYR A 62 -11.77 6.07 -30.88
CA TYR A 62 -11.69 6.31 -32.33
C TYR A 62 -10.31 6.77 -32.81
N SER A 63 -9.42 7.26 -31.93
CA SER A 63 -8.02 7.60 -32.30
C SER A 63 -7.03 6.41 -32.29
N SER A 64 -7.49 5.17 -32.09
CA SER A 64 -6.64 3.97 -32.16
C SER A 64 -6.51 3.48 -33.63
N PRO A 65 -5.31 3.10 -34.14
CA PRO A 65 -4.10 2.69 -33.43
C PRO A 65 -2.96 3.74 -33.39
N ASN A 66 -3.11 4.97 -33.87
CA ASN A 66 -2.05 6.00 -33.79
C ASN A 66 -2.41 7.04 -32.73
N GLN A 67 -2.48 6.56 -31.50
CA GLN A 67 -3.00 7.32 -30.36
C GLN A 67 -2.13 8.52 -29.99
N SER A 68 -2.56 9.72 -30.38
CA SER A 68 -1.98 11.01 -30.00
C SER A 68 -2.69 11.67 -28.81
N VAL A 69 -3.88 11.19 -28.45
CA VAL A 69 -4.68 11.75 -27.35
C VAL A 69 -4.11 11.29 -26.01
N PRO A 70 -3.82 12.21 -25.07
CA PRO A 70 -3.30 11.82 -23.76
C PRO A 70 -4.29 11.00 -22.93
N ALA A 71 -3.77 10.29 -21.93
CA ALA A 71 -4.61 9.65 -20.91
C ALA A 71 -5.38 10.72 -20.09
N TRP A 72 -6.40 10.30 -19.33
CA TRP A 72 -7.37 11.16 -18.66
C TRP A 72 -6.80 12.43 -17.99
N THR A 73 -5.68 12.35 -17.26
CA THR A 73 -5.09 13.55 -16.63
C THR A 73 -4.50 14.50 -17.66
N GLY A 74 -3.75 14.00 -18.65
CA GLY A 74 -3.17 14.84 -19.69
C GLY A 74 -4.24 15.43 -20.59
N PHE A 75 -5.28 14.68 -20.91
CA PHE A 75 -6.40 15.17 -21.72
C PHE A 75 -7.06 16.37 -21.05
N ASN A 76 -7.41 16.23 -19.77
CA ASN A 76 -8.01 17.31 -18.99
C ASN A 76 -7.10 18.54 -18.86
N GLN A 77 -5.77 18.37 -18.83
CA GLN A 77 -4.82 19.50 -18.88
C GLN A 77 -4.87 20.26 -20.21
N CYS A 78 -5.20 19.59 -21.32
CA CYS A 78 -5.29 20.20 -22.64
C CYS A 78 -6.62 20.94 -22.87
N ILE A 79 -7.72 20.45 -22.29
CA ILE A 79 -9.08 20.96 -22.56
C ILE A 79 -9.58 21.96 -21.52
N ILE A 80 -9.10 21.89 -20.28
CA ILE A 80 -9.55 22.77 -19.20
C ILE A 80 -8.69 24.02 -19.21
N ASN A 81 -9.35 25.17 -19.20
CA ASN A 81 -8.72 26.46 -19.00
C ASN A 81 -9.15 26.96 -17.62
N ASP A 82 -8.23 26.98 -16.65
CA ASP A 82 -8.50 27.49 -15.32
C ASP A 82 -7.97 28.93 -15.16
N THR A 83 -8.84 29.82 -14.71
CA THR A 83 -8.48 31.23 -14.47
C THR A 83 -8.03 31.49 -13.05
N GLN A 84 -7.98 30.45 -12.20
CA GLN A 84 -7.63 30.58 -10.78
C GLN A 84 -6.17 31.01 -10.61
N GLU A 85 -5.93 31.91 -9.65
CA GLU A 85 -4.58 32.37 -9.30
C GLU A 85 -3.78 31.28 -8.58
N THR A 86 -2.46 31.40 -8.59
CA THR A 86 -1.58 30.49 -7.86
C THR A 86 -1.66 30.75 -6.36
N THR A 87 -1.87 29.70 -5.58
CA THR A 87 -1.96 29.77 -4.12
C THR A 87 -0.60 30.03 -3.49
N THR A 88 -0.54 31.02 -2.59
CA THR A 88 0.62 31.21 -1.71
C THR A 88 0.55 30.26 -0.52
N VAL A 89 1.57 29.42 -0.35
CA VAL A 89 1.64 28.43 0.73
C VAL A 89 2.80 28.76 1.67
N GLY A 90 2.58 28.62 2.98
CA GLY A 90 3.60 28.93 3.96
C GLY A 90 3.53 28.13 5.26
N TYR A 91 4.67 28.00 5.93
CA TYR A 91 4.74 27.41 7.26
C TYR A 91 4.25 28.36 8.35
N LEU A 92 3.41 27.85 9.24
CA LEU A 92 3.21 28.42 10.56
C LEU A 92 4.25 27.86 11.54
N PRO A 93 4.58 28.60 12.63
CA PRO A 93 5.45 28.07 13.69
C PRO A 93 4.92 26.73 14.23
N ILE A 94 5.81 25.74 14.30
CA ILE A 94 5.45 24.39 14.75
C ILE A 94 5.24 24.39 16.26
N ILE A 95 4.10 23.87 16.71
CA ILE A 95 3.86 23.58 18.12
C ILE A 95 4.56 22.27 18.48
N ASN A 96 5.48 22.30 19.44
CA ASN A 96 6.20 21.12 19.91
C ASN A 96 5.37 20.25 20.86
N ALA A 97 4.20 19.81 20.38
CA ALA A 97 3.32 18.91 21.12
C ALA A 97 2.59 17.96 20.15
N PRO A 98 2.18 16.76 20.59
CA PRO A 98 1.49 15.83 19.71
C PRO A 98 0.14 16.37 19.25
N ALA A 99 -0.09 16.43 17.93
CA ALA A 99 -1.31 17.01 17.34
C ALA A 99 -2.63 16.40 17.83
N HIS A 100 -2.60 15.15 18.31
CA HIS A 100 -3.79 14.43 18.78
C HIS A 100 -4.19 14.80 20.23
N VAL A 101 -3.38 15.61 20.93
CA VAL A 101 -3.69 16.13 22.27
C VAL A 101 -4.67 17.29 22.14
N ARG A 102 -5.71 17.31 22.99
CA ARG A 102 -6.78 18.32 22.93
C ARG A 102 -6.26 19.75 23.07
N ASP A 103 -5.40 20.00 24.04
CA ASP A 103 -4.79 21.34 24.25
C ASP A 103 -4.00 21.82 23.02
N THR A 104 -3.27 20.90 22.38
CA THR A 104 -2.53 21.20 21.15
C THR A 104 -3.47 21.60 20.03
N LEU A 105 -4.52 20.81 19.78
CA LEU A 105 -5.48 21.07 18.72
C LEU A 105 -6.30 22.35 18.98
N TRP A 106 -6.68 22.59 20.24
CA TRP A 106 -7.35 23.81 20.66
C TRP A 106 -6.46 25.04 20.45
N THR A 107 -5.17 24.92 20.81
CA THR A 107 -4.17 25.97 20.55
C THR A 107 -4.05 26.28 19.05
N VAL A 108 -4.06 25.25 18.18
CA VAL A 108 -4.04 25.45 16.72
C VAL A 108 -5.28 26.22 16.26
N ILE A 109 -6.48 25.80 16.68
CA ILE A 109 -7.74 26.47 16.33
C ILE A 109 -7.69 27.96 16.72
N LEU A 110 -7.32 28.26 17.97
CA LEU A 110 -7.25 29.64 18.45
C LEU A 110 -6.21 30.48 17.69
N ARG A 111 -5.06 29.90 17.33
CA ARG A 111 -4.05 30.59 16.53
C ARG A 111 -4.55 30.90 15.13
N CYS A 112 -5.20 29.96 14.45
CA CYS A 112 -5.77 30.18 13.12
C CYS A 112 -6.86 31.27 13.16
N LEU A 113 -7.77 31.23 14.14
CA LEU A 113 -8.78 32.26 14.34
C LEU A 113 -8.15 33.64 14.57
N ARG A 114 -7.10 33.72 15.40
CA ARG A 114 -6.41 34.99 15.65
C ARG A 114 -5.70 35.52 14.41
N ILE A 115 -5.08 34.66 13.60
CA ILE A 115 -4.45 35.05 12.35
C ILE A 115 -5.48 35.66 11.40
N THR A 116 -6.64 35.02 11.21
CA THR A 116 -7.72 35.58 10.40
C THR A 116 -8.22 36.91 10.97
N GLN A 117 -8.41 37.01 12.30
CA GLN A 117 -8.85 38.25 12.94
C GLN A 117 -7.91 39.44 12.68
N GLU A 118 -6.60 39.21 12.66
CA GLU A 118 -5.59 40.26 12.47
C GLU A 118 -5.35 40.60 10.99
N LEU A 119 -5.32 39.59 10.11
CA LEU A 119 -4.99 39.79 8.70
C LEU A 119 -6.21 40.07 7.82
N ASN A 120 -7.34 39.43 8.13
CA ASN A 120 -8.57 39.46 7.33
C ASN A 120 -9.80 39.64 8.24
N PRO A 121 -9.91 40.77 8.97
CA PRO A 121 -10.98 40.98 9.93
C PRO A 121 -12.36 40.89 9.27
N GLY A 122 -13.26 40.13 9.89
CA GLY A 122 -14.62 39.90 9.38
C GLY A 122 -14.77 38.70 8.44
N GLN A 123 -13.68 38.04 8.07
CA GLN A 123 -13.73 36.77 7.34
C GLN A 123 -13.71 35.57 8.29
N SER A 124 -14.23 34.45 7.80
CA SER A 124 -14.21 33.16 8.46
C SER A 124 -12.87 32.43 8.24
N THR A 125 -12.48 31.61 9.22
CA THR A 125 -11.29 30.77 9.17
C THR A 125 -11.66 29.38 8.64
N VAL A 126 -10.99 28.93 7.59
CA VAL A 126 -11.09 27.55 7.10
C VAL A 126 -9.92 26.71 7.65
N LEU A 127 -10.23 25.57 8.27
CA LEU A 127 -9.23 24.63 8.79
C LEU A 127 -9.44 23.25 8.16
N THR A 128 -8.49 22.77 7.36
CA THR A 128 -8.54 21.41 6.80
C THR A 128 -7.74 20.44 7.64
N LEU A 129 -8.32 19.27 7.95
CA LEU A 129 -7.74 18.26 8.83
C LEU A 129 -7.91 16.85 8.25
N ASP A 130 -7.01 15.93 8.60
CA ASP A 130 -7.28 14.50 8.41
C ASP A 130 -8.47 14.05 9.29
N GLU A 131 -9.05 12.89 9.00
CA GLU A 131 -10.27 12.45 9.70
C GLU A 131 -10.11 12.35 11.22
N GLN A 132 -8.94 11.92 11.72
CA GLN A 132 -8.73 11.74 13.15
C GLN A 132 -8.64 13.07 13.89
N LEU A 133 -8.00 14.07 13.28
CA LEU A 133 -7.90 15.41 13.83
C LEU A 133 -9.22 16.18 13.64
N TYR A 134 -9.87 16.03 12.50
CA TYR A 134 -11.18 16.62 12.20
C TYR A 134 -12.21 16.21 13.25
N ALA A 135 -12.30 14.92 13.58
CA ALA A 135 -13.19 14.41 14.61
C ALA A 135 -13.04 15.16 15.95
N LYS A 136 -11.80 15.31 16.42
CA LYS A 136 -11.50 15.97 17.69
C LYS A 136 -11.71 17.49 17.63
N ALA A 137 -11.37 18.12 16.50
CA ALA A 137 -11.56 19.55 16.31
C ALA A 137 -13.05 19.90 16.18
N LYS A 138 -13.88 19.01 15.62
CA LYS A 138 -15.34 19.14 15.62
C LYS A 138 -15.96 19.01 17.00
N GLU A 139 -15.52 18.05 17.81
CA GLU A 139 -15.94 17.97 19.22
C GLU A 139 -15.62 19.28 19.96
N LEU A 140 -14.40 19.80 19.80
CA LEU A 140 -13.99 21.09 20.39
C LEU A 140 -14.84 22.27 19.90
N GLN A 141 -15.19 22.31 18.61
CA GLN A 141 -16.07 23.34 18.05
C GLN A 141 -17.47 23.27 18.68
N TRP A 142 -18.06 22.07 18.79
CA TRP A 142 -19.39 21.90 19.39
C TRP A 142 -19.45 22.26 20.87
N GLU A 143 -18.35 22.08 21.58
CA GLU A 143 -18.20 22.48 22.99
C GLU A 143 -18.01 24.00 23.14
N ASN A 144 -17.55 24.71 22.10
CA ASN A 144 -17.11 26.10 22.16
C ASN A 144 -17.66 26.96 21.01
N LEU A 145 -18.97 26.86 20.75
CA LEU A 145 -19.62 27.50 19.60
C LEU A 145 -19.35 29.00 19.46
N ASP A 146 -19.42 29.76 20.56
CA ASP A 146 -19.22 31.21 20.52
C ASP A 146 -17.81 31.59 20.04
N THR A 147 -16.80 30.81 20.46
CA THR A 147 -15.40 31.03 20.04
C THR A 147 -15.18 30.56 18.60
N CYS A 148 -15.80 29.45 18.22
CA CYS A 148 -15.65 28.83 16.91
C CYS A 148 -16.73 29.26 15.89
N LYS A 149 -17.42 30.37 16.13
CA LYS A 149 -18.54 30.83 15.29
C LYS A 149 -18.13 31.11 13.85
N THR A 150 -16.91 31.59 13.65
CA THR A 150 -16.33 31.90 12.33
C THR A 150 -15.37 30.81 11.85
N LEU A 151 -15.40 29.61 12.45
CA LEU A 151 -14.53 28.50 12.08
C LEU A 151 -15.30 27.51 11.19
N PHE A 152 -14.88 27.37 9.94
CA PHE A 152 -15.29 26.25 9.10
C PHE A 152 -14.20 25.17 9.06
N GLN A 153 -14.58 23.91 9.19
CA GLN A 153 -13.64 22.79 9.19
C GLN A 153 -13.88 21.88 7.99
N CYS A 154 -12.83 21.55 7.25
CA CYS A 154 -12.86 20.65 6.12
C CYS A 154 -12.20 19.31 6.42
N LEU A 155 -12.77 18.23 5.92
CA LEU A 155 -12.07 16.95 5.80
C LEU A 155 -11.08 17.01 4.63
N GLY A 156 -9.87 16.50 4.84
CA GLY A 156 -8.82 16.47 3.82
C GLY A 156 -9.19 15.65 2.58
N GLY A 157 -9.29 16.33 1.42
CA GLY A 157 -9.68 15.75 0.12
C GLY A 157 -8.80 14.58 -0.32
N PHE A 158 -7.49 14.63 -0.05
CA PHE A 158 -6.58 13.55 -0.39
C PHE A 158 -6.83 12.31 0.46
N HIS A 159 -7.06 12.47 1.75
CA HIS A 159 -7.41 11.34 2.62
C HIS A 159 -8.81 10.78 2.34
N ILE A 160 -9.78 11.62 1.93
CA ILE A 160 -11.09 11.17 1.40
C ILE A 160 -10.87 10.28 0.18
N ALA A 161 -10.18 10.78 -0.86
CA ALA A 161 -9.92 10.05 -2.09
C ALA A 161 -9.14 8.74 -1.82
N LYS A 162 -8.15 8.78 -0.92
CA LYS A 162 -7.37 7.61 -0.51
C LYS A 162 -8.23 6.54 0.17
N ASN A 163 -9.12 6.94 1.08
CA ASN A 163 -10.01 5.99 1.74
C ASN A 163 -11.04 5.42 0.76
N PHE A 164 -11.51 6.20 -0.20
CA PHE A 164 -12.45 5.69 -1.20
C PHE A 164 -11.80 4.69 -2.14
N MET A 165 -10.58 4.98 -2.63
CA MET A 165 -9.81 4.00 -3.39
C MET A 165 -9.56 2.71 -2.60
N ARG A 166 -9.45 2.78 -1.27
CA ARG A 166 -9.36 1.60 -0.41
C ARG A 166 -10.68 0.84 -0.29
N ALA A 167 -11.83 1.53 -0.22
CA ALA A 167 -13.16 0.91 -0.24
C ALA A 167 -13.40 0.20 -1.59
N ILE A 168 -13.05 0.85 -2.70
CA ILE A 168 -13.06 0.21 -4.03
C ILE A 168 -12.08 -0.97 -4.08
N GLY A 169 -10.88 -0.84 -3.50
CA GLY A 169 -9.93 -1.94 -3.38
C GLY A 169 -10.48 -3.13 -2.59
N GLN A 170 -11.31 -2.91 -1.57
CA GLN A 170 -12.02 -3.97 -0.84
C GLN A 170 -13.14 -4.59 -1.68
N HIS A 171 -13.89 -3.80 -2.46
CA HIS A 171 -14.92 -4.30 -3.39
C HIS A 171 -14.34 -5.25 -4.43
N TYR A 172 -13.14 -4.94 -4.95
CA TYR A 172 -12.43 -5.74 -5.96
C TYR A 172 -11.34 -6.65 -5.41
N ALA A 173 -11.31 -6.84 -4.08
CA ALA A 173 -10.36 -7.77 -3.47
C ALA A 173 -10.63 -9.21 -3.93
N ASP A 174 -9.57 -9.92 -4.33
CA ASP A 174 -9.62 -11.27 -4.88
C ASP A 174 -10.49 -11.46 -6.14
N SER A 175 -10.89 -10.38 -6.82
CA SER A 175 -11.65 -10.46 -8.08
C SER A 175 -10.81 -10.91 -9.28
N GLY A 176 -9.48 -10.84 -9.16
CA GLY A 176 -8.53 -10.98 -10.28
C GLY A 176 -7.86 -9.66 -10.68
N LEU A 177 -8.35 -8.50 -10.20
CA LEU A 177 -7.81 -7.19 -10.59
C LEU A 177 -6.31 -7.03 -10.27
N GLN A 178 -5.88 -7.42 -9.07
CA GLN A 178 -4.47 -7.37 -8.67
C GLN A 178 -3.61 -8.24 -9.59
N GLN A 179 -4.10 -9.43 -9.95
CA GLN A 179 -3.43 -10.38 -10.82
C GLN A 179 -3.32 -9.82 -12.24
N ILE A 180 -4.39 -9.23 -12.76
CA ILE A 180 -4.42 -8.57 -14.07
C ILE A 180 -3.37 -7.46 -14.14
N TRP A 181 -3.25 -6.60 -13.12
CA TRP A 181 -2.18 -5.60 -13.03
C TRP A 181 -0.78 -6.20 -13.04
N SER A 182 -0.60 -7.37 -12.43
CA SER A 182 0.70 -8.05 -12.35
C SER A 182 1.07 -8.83 -13.61
N GLU A 183 0.14 -9.61 -14.17
CA GLU A 183 0.36 -10.47 -15.34
C GLU A 183 0.37 -9.70 -16.67
N SER A 184 -0.25 -8.52 -16.70
CA SER A 184 -0.10 -7.56 -17.80
C SER A 184 1.28 -6.89 -17.79
N LEU A 185 2.09 -7.09 -16.75
CA LEU A 185 3.39 -6.43 -16.53
C LEU A 185 3.30 -4.89 -16.45
N VAL A 186 2.09 -4.34 -16.24
CA VAL A 186 1.89 -2.90 -15.99
C VAL A 186 2.44 -2.53 -14.61
N TYR A 187 2.27 -3.41 -13.62
CA TYR A 187 2.83 -3.25 -12.28
C TYR A 187 3.47 -4.56 -11.80
N GLY A 188 4.60 -4.49 -11.09
CA GLY A 188 5.11 -5.68 -10.39
C GLY A 188 4.16 -6.11 -9.26
N GLU A 189 4.17 -7.39 -8.88
CA GLU A 189 3.26 -7.99 -7.88
C GLU A 189 3.13 -7.17 -6.58
N ASN A 190 4.25 -6.78 -5.97
CA ASN A 190 4.25 -5.93 -4.78
C ASN A 190 3.61 -4.55 -5.03
N THR A 191 3.79 -3.99 -6.22
CA THR A 191 3.18 -2.70 -6.58
C THR A 191 1.69 -2.84 -6.82
N ALA A 192 1.24 -3.90 -7.50
CA ALA A 192 -0.18 -4.21 -7.67
C ALA A 192 -0.88 -4.39 -6.32
N GLN A 193 -0.26 -5.14 -5.38
CA GLN A 193 -0.78 -5.30 -4.02
C GLN A 193 -0.83 -3.96 -3.27
N ASN A 194 0.23 -3.15 -3.38
CA ASN A 194 0.27 -1.83 -2.76
C ASN A 194 -0.75 -0.85 -3.37
N ASN A 195 -1.08 -0.97 -4.65
CA ASN A 195 -2.13 -0.19 -5.30
C ASN A 195 -3.51 -0.61 -4.75
N MET A 196 -3.77 -1.90 -4.58
CA MET A 196 -5.03 -2.39 -3.98
C MET A 196 -5.24 -1.88 -2.55
N MET A 197 -4.16 -1.72 -1.78
CA MET A 197 -4.19 -1.13 -0.43
C MET A 197 -4.03 0.39 -0.41
N THR A 198 -3.92 1.05 -1.57
CA THR A 198 -3.71 2.50 -1.70
C THR A 198 -2.49 3.02 -0.91
N LYS A 199 -1.38 2.27 -0.90
CA LYS A 199 -0.12 2.70 -0.24
C LYS A 199 0.66 3.75 -1.04
N SER A 200 0.42 3.85 -2.34
CA SER A 200 1.00 4.87 -3.21
C SER A 200 -0.11 5.53 -4.02
N SER A 201 -0.61 6.68 -3.55
CA SER A 201 -1.81 7.31 -4.12
C SER A 201 -1.68 7.58 -5.61
N ASN A 202 -0.58 8.18 -6.08
CA ASN A 202 -0.40 8.49 -7.51
C ASN A 202 -0.38 7.23 -8.40
N ARG A 203 0.28 6.16 -7.95
CA ARG A 203 0.32 4.89 -8.71
C ARG A 203 -1.03 4.18 -8.67
N THR A 204 -1.72 4.24 -7.54
CA THR A 204 -3.06 3.67 -7.35
C THR A 204 -4.04 4.36 -8.27
N THR A 205 -4.11 5.70 -8.24
CA THR A 205 -4.95 6.50 -9.14
C THR A 205 -4.68 6.19 -10.61
N ARG A 206 -3.41 6.09 -11.03
CA ARG A 206 -3.08 5.68 -12.40
C ARG A 206 -3.59 4.28 -12.71
N ALA A 207 -3.38 3.31 -11.82
CA ALA A 207 -3.85 1.93 -12.02
C ALA A 207 -5.38 1.86 -12.22
N HIS A 208 -6.14 2.59 -11.40
CA HIS A 208 -7.60 2.67 -11.55
C HIS A 208 -8.00 3.33 -12.88
N LYS A 209 -7.42 4.48 -13.24
CA LYS A 209 -7.70 5.18 -14.52
C LYS A 209 -7.46 4.30 -15.75
N LEU A 210 -6.31 3.63 -15.83
CA LEU A 210 -5.99 2.74 -16.96
C LEU A 210 -6.94 1.54 -17.03
N THR A 211 -7.36 1.03 -15.87
CA THR A 211 -8.30 -0.10 -15.80
C THR A 211 -9.70 0.32 -16.23
N VAL A 212 -10.17 1.51 -15.82
CA VAL A 212 -11.45 2.08 -16.29
C VAL A 212 -11.42 2.21 -17.81
N GLU A 213 -10.36 2.81 -18.37
CA GLU A 213 -10.22 2.95 -19.82
C GLU A 213 -10.21 1.59 -20.54
N ALA A 214 -9.46 0.61 -20.02
CA ALA A 214 -9.39 -0.73 -20.59
C ALA A 214 -10.75 -1.43 -20.59
N LEU A 215 -11.49 -1.36 -19.48
CA LEU A 215 -12.84 -1.94 -19.38
C LEU A 215 -13.81 -1.26 -20.35
N TRP A 216 -13.76 0.07 -20.46
CA TRP A 216 -14.59 0.83 -21.39
C TRP A 216 -14.33 0.46 -22.85
N GLN A 217 -13.07 0.36 -23.26
CA GLN A 217 -12.74 -0.02 -24.63
C GLN A 217 -13.17 -1.45 -24.98
N ILE A 218 -13.26 -2.35 -23.99
CA ILE A 218 -13.84 -3.69 -24.19
C ILE A 218 -15.36 -3.61 -24.29
N MET A 219 -16.01 -2.84 -23.41
CA MET A 219 -17.47 -2.73 -23.35
C MET A 219 -18.06 -1.99 -24.56
N TRP A 220 -17.37 -0.97 -25.07
CA TRP A 220 -17.90 -0.01 -26.05
C TRP A 220 -18.42 -0.68 -27.33
N PRO A 221 -17.69 -1.62 -28.00
CA PRO A 221 -18.22 -2.30 -29.19
C PRO A 221 -19.51 -3.09 -28.92
N HIS A 222 -19.64 -3.72 -27.74
CA HIS A 222 -20.85 -4.46 -27.37
C HIS A 222 -22.04 -3.55 -27.11
N PHE A 223 -21.80 -2.40 -26.46
CA PHE A 223 -22.80 -1.37 -26.28
C PHE A 223 -23.25 -0.79 -27.63
N LEU A 224 -22.30 -0.42 -28.49
CA LEU A 224 -22.57 0.23 -29.76
C LEU A 224 -23.38 -0.65 -30.70
N ALA A 225 -23.07 -1.94 -30.78
CA ALA A 225 -23.84 -2.90 -31.58
C ALA A 225 -25.34 -2.90 -31.20
N ARG A 226 -25.67 -2.71 -29.92
CA ARG A 226 -27.07 -2.61 -29.45
C ARG A 226 -27.66 -1.21 -29.61
N ALA A 227 -26.84 -0.17 -29.45
CA ALA A 227 -27.27 1.22 -29.61
C ALA A 227 -27.60 1.53 -31.09
N GLN A 228 -26.93 0.88 -32.04
CA GLN A 228 -27.23 0.95 -33.47
C GLN A 228 -28.65 0.48 -33.79
N ASP A 229 -29.13 -0.60 -33.14
CA ASP A 229 -30.52 -1.07 -33.27
C ASP A 229 -31.55 -0.02 -32.80
N GLN A 230 -31.13 0.92 -31.95
CA GLN A 230 -31.94 2.03 -31.44
C GLN A 230 -31.72 3.36 -32.21
N GLY A 231 -31.01 3.33 -33.33
CA GLY A 231 -30.84 4.47 -34.23
C GLY A 231 -29.64 5.38 -33.93
N VAL A 232 -28.71 4.98 -33.06
CA VAL A 232 -27.48 5.75 -32.80
C VAL A 232 -26.55 5.69 -34.03
N GLY A 233 -26.26 6.84 -34.62
CA GLY A 233 -25.33 6.98 -35.73
C GLY A 233 -23.86 7.04 -35.28
N GLU A 234 -23.11 5.95 -35.45
CA GLU A 234 -21.67 5.87 -35.10
C GLU A 234 -20.81 6.89 -35.85
N GLN A 235 -21.14 7.18 -37.12
CA GLN A 235 -20.33 8.01 -38.00
C GLN A 235 -20.12 9.43 -37.46
N GLU A 236 -21.15 10.03 -36.87
CA GLU A 236 -21.04 11.40 -36.33
C GLU A 236 -20.21 11.44 -35.05
N LEU A 237 -20.39 10.45 -34.16
CA LEU A 237 -19.58 10.32 -32.95
C LEU A 237 -18.11 10.10 -33.29
N GLN A 238 -17.82 9.28 -34.30
CA GLN A 238 -16.47 9.06 -34.80
C GLN A 238 -15.89 10.35 -35.39
N ARG A 239 -16.62 11.03 -36.29
CA ARG A 239 -16.17 12.28 -36.94
C ARG A 239 -15.82 13.35 -35.91
N LEU A 240 -16.69 13.57 -34.92
CA LEU A 240 -16.48 14.55 -33.85
C LEU A 240 -15.32 14.14 -32.93
N SER A 241 -15.16 12.83 -32.66
CA SER A 241 -14.03 12.31 -31.88
C SER A 241 -12.69 12.56 -32.59
N GLU A 242 -12.63 12.36 -33.90
CA GLU A 242 -11.46 12.66 -34.73
C GLU A 242 -11.19 14.18 -34.81
N GLU A 243 -12.22 15.02 -34.86
CA GLU A 243 -12.10 16.50 -34.80
C GLU A 243 -11.44 16.94 -33.48
N VAL A 244 -11.87 16.37 -32.34
CA VAL A 244 -11.24 16.62 -31.04
C VAL A 244 -9.77 16.16 -31.04
N ALA A 245 -9.49 14.94 -31.52
CA ALA A 245 -8.12 14.42 -31.55
C ALA A 245 -7.19 15.30 -32.40
N GLN A 246 -7.64 15.73 -33.58
CA GLN A 246 -6.88 16.63 -34.45
C GLN A 246 -6.63 17.99 -33.81
N SER A 247 -7.59 18.52 -33.03
CA SER A 247 -7.38 19.78 -32.30
C SER A 247 -6.29 19.69 -31.21
N LEU A 248 -6.00 18.48 -30.73
CA LEU A 248 -4.94 18.23 -29.75
C LEU A 248 -3.56 18.03 -30.41
N ASP A 249 -3.52 17.63 -31.68
CA ASP A 249 -2.32 17.47 -32.49
C ASP A 249 -1.74 18.85 -32.86
N GLY A 250 -0.88 19.40 -32.01
CA GLY A 250 -0.23 20.69 -32.26
C GLY A 250 -0.14 21.64 -31.07
N LEU A 251 -0.56 21.23 -29.86
CA LEU A 251 -0.48 22.05 -28.64
C LEU A 251 0.94 22.53 -28.25
N GLY A 252 1.98 22.10 -28.98
CA GLY A 252 3.36 22.58 -28.85
C GLY A 252 3.76 23.71 -29.82
N ASP A 253 3.01 23.94 -30.92
CA ASP A 253 3.33 24.90 -31.97
C ASP A 253 2.31 26.05 -31.99
N ARG A 254 2.80 27.30 -31.98
CA ARG A 254 2.04 28.54 -31.72
C ARG A 254 1.11 29.02 -32.85
N GLU A 255 0.75 28.17 -33.81
CA GLU A 255 -0.22 28.52 -34.88
C GLU A 255 -1.45 27.59 -34.79
N GLN A 256 -2.44 27.99 -33.98
CA GLN A 256 -3.70 27.26 -33.80
C GLN A 256 -4.70 27.58 -34.92
N THR A 257 -5.34 26.55 -35.48
CA THR A 257 -6.50 26.67 -36.38
C THR A 257 -7.84 26.26 -35.73
N SER A 258 -7.85 25.63 -34.53
CA SER A 258 -9.09 25.27 -33.80
C SER A 258 -8.88 25.14 -32.28
N ASN A 259 -9.93 25.43 -31.48
CA ASN A 259 -9.92 25.36 -30.01
C ASN A 259 -10.39 23.96 -29.53
N PRO A 260 -9.55 23.19 -28.81
CA PRO A 260 -9.91 21.85 -28.33
C PRO A 260 -11.15 21.79 -27.43
N SER A 261 -11.38 22.85 -26.65
CA SER A 261 -12.54 22.95 -25.75
C SER A 261 -13.84 23.09 -26.56
N GLU A 262 -13.81 23.83 -27.67
CA GLU A 262 -14.96 24.00 -28.57
C GLU A 262 -15.29 22.71 -29.33
N ALA A 263 -14.26 22.03 -29.86
CA ALA A 263 -14.43 20.73 -30.52
C ALA A 263 -15.03 19.69 -29.57
N LEU A 264 -14.55 19.66 -28.31
CA LEU A 264 -15.09 18.77 -27.29
C LEU A 264 -16.55 19.12 -26.96
N GLY A 265 -16.91 20.40 -26.89
CA GLY A 265 -18.28 20.85 -26.67
C GLY A 265 -19.26 20.29 -27.70
N LYS A 266 -18.90 20.27 -28.99
CA LYS A 266 -19.72 19.65 -30.05
C LYS A 266 -19.92 18.15 -29.83
N LEU A 267 -18.87 17.45 -29.42
CA LEU A 267 -18.96 16.02 -29.10
C LEU A 267 -19.84 15.78 -27.87
N GLU A 268 -19.72 16.60 -26.82
CA GLU A 268 -20.57 16.52 -25.63
C GLU A 268 -22.05 16.76 -25.95
N GLU A 269 -22.36 17.68 -26.87
CA GLU A 269 -23.72 17.88 -27.37
C GLU A 269 -24.22 16.67 -28.16
N ALA A 270 -23.42 16.12 -29.07
CA ALA A 270 -23.79 14.90 -29.81
C ALA A 270 -24.04 13.69 -28.89
N VAL A 271 -23.25 13.55 -27.81
CA VAL A 271 -23.45 12.52 -26.78
C VAL A 271 -24.80 12.69 -26.06
N LYS A 272 -25.20 13.95 -25.79
CA LYS A 272 -26.50 14.27 -25.18
C LYS A 272 -27.65 14.01 -26.14
N ASP A 273 -27.56 14.50 -27.37
CA ASP A 273 -28.61 14.38 -28.40
C ASP A 273 -28.87 12.93 -28.80
N ALA A 274 -27.82 12.10 -28.77
CA ALA A 274 -27.94 10.65 -28.98
C ALA A 274 -28.44 9.89 -27.74
N HIS A 275 -28.77 10.58 -26.63
CA HIS A 275 -29.22 10.00 -25.37
C HIS A 275 -28.32 8.86 -24.86
N LEU A 276 -27.00 8.95 -25.08
CA LEU A 276 -26.10 7.81 -24.84
C LEU A 276 -26.06 7.37 -23.38
N LEU A 277 -26.19 8.30 -22.43
CA LEU A 277 -26.23 7.93 -21.01
C LEU A 277 -27.49 7.13 -20.65
N GLU A 278 -28.66 7.51 -21.16
CA GLU A 278 -29.91 6.77 -20.96
C GLU A 278 -29.84 5.38 -21.60
N LEU A 279 -29.26 5.30 -22.80
CA LEU A 279 -29.01 4.03 -23.47
C LEU A 279 -28.02 3.15 -22.69
N LEU A 280 -26.98 3.75 -22.09
CA LEU A 280 -26.04 3.03 -21.22
C LEU A 280 -26.75 2.51 -19.96
N GLU A 281 -27.64 3.27 -19.35
CA GLU A 281 -28.44 2.80 -18.20
C GLU A 281 -29.38 1.64 -18.59
N GLN A 282 -29.97 1.69 -19.79
CA GLN A 282 -30.75 0.58 -20.32
C GLN A 282 -29.88 -0.64 -20.61
N TYR A 283 -28.70 -0.44 -21.19
CA TYR A 283 -27.71 -1.47 -21.44
C TYR A 283 -27.26 -2.13 -20.13
N ASP A 284 -26.99 -1.35 -19.08
CA ASP A 284 -26.59 -1.83 -17.76
C ASP A 284 -27.65 -2.78 -17.14
N LYS A 285 -28.94 -2.60 -17.43
CA LYS A 285 -30.02 -3.53 -17.00
C LYS A 285 -29.99 -4.89 -17.70
N THR A 286 -29.33 -4.98 -18.85
CA THR A 286 -29.18 -6.23 -19.62
C THR A 286 -27.88 -6.94 -19.31
N LEU A 287 -26.98 -6.32 -18.56
CA LEU A 287 -25.68 -6.86 -18.21
C LEU A 287 -25.83 -8.06 -17.28
N SER A 288 -24.90 -9.02 -17.44
CA SER A 288 -24.79 -10.11 -16.48
C SER A 288 -24.33 -9.58 -15.11
N PRO A 289 -24.56 -10.34 -14.01
CA PRO A 289 -24.00 -9.99 -12.70
C PRO A 289 -22.49 -9.72 -12.70
N THR A 290 -21.71 -10.49 -13.47
CA THR A 290 -20.27 -10.27 -13.60
C THR A 290 -19.98 -8.94 -14.29
N SER A 291 -20.65 -8.66 -15.41
CA SER A 291 -20.46 -7.43 -16.18
C SER A 291 -20.86 -6.19 -15.34
N LEU A 292 -21.99 -6.26 -14.64
CA LEU A 292 -22.48 -5.18 -13.77
C LEU A 292 -21.55 -4.95 -12.58
N TYR A 293 -20.99 -6.01 -11.99
CA TYR A 293 -19.97 -5.89 -10.95
C TYR A 293 -18.73 -5.12 -11.44
N TRP A 294 -18.25 -5.36 -12.66
CA TRP A 294 -17.12 -4.60 -13.23
C TRP A 294 -17.50 -3.19 -13.71
N ARG A 295 -18.77 -2.96 -14.03
CA ARG A 295 -19.32 -1.64 -14.38
C ARG A 295 -19.23 -0.63 -13.22
N HIS A 296 -19.41 -1.08 -11.97
CA HIS A 296 -19.33 -0.22 -10.77
C HIS A 296 -17.95 0.45 -10.56
N TYR A 297 -16.88 -0.02 -11.20
CA TYR A 297 -15.53 0.49 -11.03
C TYR A 297 -15.31 1.90 -11.61
N MET A 298 -16.27 2.43 -12.37
CA MET A 298 -16.10 3.59 -13.25
C MET A 298 -16.32 4.97 -12.61
N LYS A 299 -16.41 5.10 -11.27
CA LYS A 299 -16.74 6.37 -10.59
C LYS A 299 -15.49 7.12 -10.09
N MET A 300 -15.33 8.43 -10.37
CA MET A 300 -14.11 9.20 -10.02
C MET A 300 -14.34 10.61 -9.42
N PHE A 301 -13.95 10.80 -8.14
CA PHE A 301 -13.96 12.08 -7.38
C PHE A 301 -12.84 13.07 -7.76
N ILE A 302 -11.76 12.58 -8.37
CA ILE A 302 -10.48 13.32 -8.53
C ILE A 302 -10.62 14.60 -9.38
N ARG A 303 -11.60 14.68 -10.27
CA ARG A 303 -11.78 15.84 -11.15
C ARG A 303 -12.14 17.09 -10.35
N ALA A 304 -13.04 17.00 -9.37
CA ALA A 304 -13.47 18.13 -8.54
C ALA A 304 -12.30 18.85 -7.87
N GLU A 305 -11.40 18.08 -7.25
CA GLU A 305 -10.19 18.57 -6.60
C GLU A 305 -9.20 19.20 -7.60
N ARG A 306 -9.15 18.67 -8.83
CA ARG A 306 -8.25 19.17 -9.87
C ARG A 306 -8.80 20.33 -10.68
N THR A 307 -10.07 20.70 -10.50
CA THR A 307 -10.70 21.85 -11.15
C THR A 307 -11.11 22.94 -10.15
N GLY A 308 -11.05 22.66 -8.84
CA GLY A 308 -11.64 23.55 -7.84
C GLY A 308 -13.16 23.68 -8.01
N ASP A 309 -13.85 22.64 -8.48
CA ASP A 309 -15.31 22.68 -8.61
C ASP A 309 -15.97 22.23 -7.30
N TRP A 310 -16.46 23.18 -6.51
CA TRP A 310 -17.05 22.93 -5.20
C TRP A 310 -18.35 22.13 -5.25
N GLN A 311 -19.19 22.38 -6.25
CA GLN A 311 -20.45 21.65 -6.39
C GLN A 311 -20.19 20.19 -6.79
N MET A 312 -19.21 19.98 -7.69
CA MET A 312 -18.73 18.65 -8.03
C MET A 312 -18.12 17.94 -6.83
N HIS A 313 -17.32 18.65 -6.00
CA HIS A 313 -16.76 18.10 -4.77
C HIS A 313 -17.86 17.59 -3.84
N LYS A 314 -18.88 18.42 -3.58
CA LYS A 314 -20.04 18.04 -2.76
C LYS A 314 -20.76 16.83 -3.34
N SER A 315 -21.15 16.87 -4.62
CA SER A 315 -21.91 15.78 -5.26
C SER A 315 -21.12 14.46 -5.26
N ALA A 316 -19.84 14.50 -5.63
CA ALA A 316 -18.99 13.33 -5.66
C ALA A 316 -18.70 12.78 -4.24
N PHE A 317 -18.51 13.64 -3.24
CA PHE A 317 -18.35 13.22 -1.85
C PHE A 317 -19.60 12.48 -1.34
N MET A 318 -20.80 13.01 -1.61
CA MET A 318 -22.06 12.35 -1.25
C MET A 318 -22.17 10.98 -1.92
N ALA A 319 -21.72 10.84 -3.17
CA ALA A 319 -21.73 9.57 -3.90
C ALA A 319 -20.75 8.53 -3.31
N MET A 320 -19.75 8.97 -2.53
CA MET A 320 -18.77 8.09 -1.89
C MET A 320 -19.22 7.61 -0.50
N LEU A 321 -20.08 8.36 0.21
CA LEU A 321 -20.55 8.01 1.56
C LEU A 321 -21.15 6.59 1.66
N PRO A 322 -22.02 6.14 0.73
CA PRO A 322 -22.55 4.78 0.74
C PRO A 322 -21.45 3.71 0.73
N TRP A 323 -20.40 3.92 -0.05
CA TRP A 323 -19.27 2.99 -0.15
C TRP A 323 -18.48 2.90 1.15
N PHE A 324 -18.29 4.03 1.85
CA PHE A 324 -17.67 4.02 3.18
C PHE A 324 -18.50 3.23 4.19
N ALA A 325 -19.82 3.42 4.17
CA ALA A 325 -20.75 2.74 5.08
C ALA A 325 -20.80 1.24 4.82
N HIS A 326 -20.83 0.82 3.54
CA HIS A 326 -20.91 -0.57 3.16
C HIS A 326 -19.62 -1.35 3.51
N TYR A 327 -18.45 -0.74 3.29
CA TYR A 327 -17.14 -1.38 3.48
C TYR A 327 -16.48 -1.10 4.84
N ASP A 328 -17.27 -0.72 5.84
CA ASP A 328 -16.83 -0.54 7.23
C ASP A 328 -15.69 0.48 7.40
N HIS A 329 -15.65 1.51 6.55
CA HIS A 329 -14.88 2.73 6.80
C HIS A 329 -15.63 3.58 7.83
N THR A 330 -15.83 3.04 9.04
CA THR A 330 -16.75 3.55 10.07
C THR A 330 -16.48 4.99 10.48
N ASN A 331 -15.21 5.37 10.46
CA ASN A 331 -14.74 6.72 10.75
C ASN A 331 -15.23 7.73 9.70
N TYR A 332 -14.96 7.44 8.42
CA TYR A 332 -15.45 8.23 7.29
C TYR A 332 -16.98 8.14 7.13
N THR A 333 -17.60 7.06 7.58
CA THR A 333 -19.07 6.97 7.64
C THR A 333 -19.61 7.96 8.67
N ARG A 334 -19.12 7.91 9.92
CA ARG A 334 -19.58 8.76 11.01
C ARG A 334 -19.31 10.25 10.76
N TRP A 335 -18.05 10.58 10.50
CA TRP A 335 -17.62 11.98 10.36
C TRP A 335 -17.85 12.53 8.97
N GLY A 336 -17.95 11.66 7.95
CA GLY A 336 -18.37 12.07 6.62
C GLY A 336 -19.83 12.50 6.57
N VAL A 337 -20.71 11.90 7.39
CA VAL A 337 -22.10 12.39 7.54
C VAL A 337 -22.13 13.79 8.17
N ILE A 338 -21.25 14.07 9.15
CA ILE A 338 -21.13 15.42 9.72
C ILE A 338 -20.62 16.41 8.67
N TYR A 339 -19.54 16.07 7.98
CA TYR A 339 -18.98 16.91 6.93
C TYR A 339 -19.98 17.15 5.79
N GLY A 340 -20.74 16.12 5.39
CA GLY A 340 -21.80 16.22 4.40
C GLY A 340 -22.93 17.19 4.80
N ALA A 341 -23.31 17.19 6.08
CA ALA A 341 -24.27 18.18 6.60
C ALA A 341 -23.66 19.59 6.60
N ASP A 342 -22.41 19.75 7.07
CA ASP A 342 -21.72 21.04 7.13
C ASP A 342 -21.60 21.68 5.74
N ILE A 343 -21.10 20.93 4.74
CA ILE A 343 -20.95 21.46 3.37
C ILE A 343 -22.29 21.72 2.69
N SER A 344 -23.37 21.11 3.17
CA SER A 344 -24.72 21.36 2.66
C SER A 344 -25.35 22.63 3.22
N GLN A 345 -24.85 23.13 4.35
CA GLN A 345 -25.31 24.34 5.01
C GLN A 345 -24.25 25.47 4.91
N LEU A 346 -23.23 25.31 4.07
CA LEU A 346 -22.11 26.24 4.00
C LEU A 346 -22.55 27.64 3.55
N ASP A 347 -23.48 27.71 2.60
CA ASP A 347 -24.07 28.93 2.05
C ASP A 347 -24.75 29.82 3.11
N SER A 348 -25.36 29.20 4.11
CA SER A 348 -26.09 29.87 5.19
C SER A 348 -25.24 30.06 6.45
N SER A 349 -24.36 29.11 6.77
CA SER A 349 -23.50 29.15 7.95
C SER A 349 -22.29 30.07 7.78
N HIS A 350 -21.61 30.01 6.63
CA HIS A 350 -20.42 30.81 6.30
C HIS A 350 -20.49 31.29 4.84
N PRO A 351 -21.35 32.27 4.52
CA PRO A 351 -21.58 32.72 3.14
C PRO A 351 -20.31 33.23 2.44
N ASP A 352 -19.39 33.82 3.21
CA ASP A 352 -18.09 34.28 2.73
C ASP A 352 -17.21 33.11 2.27
N VAL A 353 -17.15 32.03 3.07
CA VAL A 353 -16.43 30.80 2.70
C VAL A 353 -17.09 30.12 1.52
N TYR A 354 -18.43 30.05 1.50
CA TYR A 354 -19.17 29.46 0.39
C TYR A 354 -18.80 30.12 -0.94
N GLN A 355 -18.78 31.45 -0.98
CA GLN A 355 -18.41 32.18 -2.20
C GLN A 355 -16.98 31.86 -2.63
N GLN A 356 -16.01 31.92 -1.71
CA GLN A 356 -14.61 31.59 -2.02
C GLN A 356 -14.45 30.13 -2.49
N PHE A 357 -15.21 29.19 -1.95
CA PHE A 357 -15.20 27.81 -2.40
C PHE A 357 -15.80 27.65 -3.79
N MET A 358 -16.88 28.37 -4.10
CA MET A 358 -17.45 28.43 -5.45
C MET A 358 -16.48 29.05 -6.46
N ASP A 359 -15.62 29.97 -6.03
CA ASP A 359 -14.54 30.55 -6.83
C ASP A 359 -13.32 29.60 -6.97
N GLY A 360 -13.33 28.47 -6.26
CA GLY A 360 -12.34 27.40 -6.33
C GLY A 360 -11.29 27.42 -5.20
N ASP A 361 -11.39 28.31 -4.23
CA ASP A 361 -10.34 28.54 -3.22
C ASP A 361 -10.32 27.53 -2.05
N PHE A 362 -10.96 26.37 -2.24
CA PHE A 362 -10.83 25.22 -1.33
C PHE A 362 -9.68 24.27 -1.72
N VAL A 363 -9.07 24.46 -2.89
CA VAL A 363 -7.93 23.68 -3.39
C VAL A 363 -6.68 24.55 -3.53
N VAL A 364 -5.52 23.91 -3.67
CA VAL A 364 -4.22 24.57 -3.82
C VAL A 364 -3.73 24.45 -5.24
N LYS A 365 -3.44 25.59 -5.87
CA LYS A 365 -2.86 25.70 -7.20
C LYS A 365 -1.41 26.19 -7.13
N SER A 366 -0.44 25.30 -7.37
CA SER A 366 0.98 25.66 -7.21
C SER A 366 1.64 26.30 -8.43
N THR A 367 1.06 26.17 -9.62
CA THR A 367 1.60 26.78 -10.86
C THR A 367 0.44 27.30 -11.73
N SER A 368 0.72 28.18 -12.68
CA SER A 368 -0.26 28.70 -13.65
C SER A 368 -0.75 27.67 -14.69
N LYS A 369 -0.42 26.40 -14.52
CA LYS A 369 -0.79 25.33 -15.45
C LYS A 369 -2.23 24.89 -15.18
N SER A 370 -2.94 24.48 -16.23
CA SER A 370 -4.30 23.98 -16.10
C SER A 370 -4.38 22.62 -15.39
N PHE A 371 -5.51 22.38 -14.70
CA PHE A 371 -5.89 21.08 -14.14
C PHE A 371 -4.83 20.49 -13.22
N ASN A 372 -4.16 21.34 -12.45
CA ASN A 372 -3.03 21.01 -11.58
C ASN A 372 -3.34 21.21 -10.09
N GLN A 373 -4.56 21.65 -9.77
CA GLN A 373 -5.03 21.86 -8.42
C GLN A 373 -4.97 20.56 -7.62
N ILE A 374 -4.68 20.69 -6.33
CA ILE A 374 -4.61 19.58 -5.38
C ILE A 374 -5.30 19.97 -4.08
N SER A 375 -5.79 18.98 -3.34
CA SER A 375 -6.36 19.21 -2.01
C SER A 375 -5.32 19.83 -1.06
N THR A 376 -5.79 20.63 -0.10
CA THR A 376 -4.95 21.33 0.88
C THR A 376 -4.09 20.37 1.73
N ASP A 377 -4.61 19.18 2.07
CA ASP A 377 -3.87 18.16 2.82
C ASP A 377 -2.81 17.45 1.97
N LEU A 378 -2.98 17.33 0.64
CA LEU A 378 -1.92 16.88 -0.26
C LEU A 378 -0.84 17.94 -0.45
N ALA A 379 -1.23 19.21 -0.56
CA ALA A 379 -0.29 20.32 -0.57
C ALA A 379 0.55 20.35 0.71
N LEU A 380 -0.07 20.10 1.88
CA LEU A 380 0.63 19.97 3.15
C LEU A 380 1.66 18.81 3.13
N GLU A 381 1.33 17.65 2.55
CA GLU A 381 2.29 16.55 2.38
C GLU A 381 3.48 16.94 1.47
N HIS A 382 3.23 17.70 0.40
CA HIS A 382 4.29 18.22 -0.46
C HIS A 382 5.20 19.20 0.30
N VAL A 383 4.62 20.15 1.02
CA VAL A 383 5.35 21.11 1.85
C VAL A 383 6.20 20.37 2.90
N ASN A 384 5.58 19.46 3.66
CA ASN A 384 6.26 18.63 4.66
C ASN A 384 7.44 17.85 4.08
N LYS A 385 7.31 17.33 2.85
CA LYS A 385 8.41 16.63 2.17
C LYS A 385 9.61 17.54 1.93
N VAL A 386 9.38 18.81 1.60
CA VAL A 386 10.45 19.82 1.43
C VAL A 386 11.13 20.11 2.78
N GLY A 387 10.38 20.19 3.87
CA GLY A 387 10.94 20.34 5.22
C GLY A 387 11.73 19.11 5.71
N LYS A 388 11.36 17.90 5.27
CA LYS A 388 11.96 16.61 5.66
C LYS A 388 13.22 16.24 4.86
N VAL A 389 14.06 17.22 4.55
CA VAL A 389 15.37 17.00 3.88
C VAL A 389 16.53 17.33 4.83
N ALA A 390 17.71 16.78 4.53
CA ALA A 390 18.94 17.16 5.23
C ALA A 390 19.21 18.65 4.96
N GLY A 391 19.16 19.47 6.01
CA GLY A 391 19.23 20.93 5.89
C GLY A 391 17.88 21.66 6.09
N GLY A 392 16.77 20.92 6.21
CA GLY A 392 15.47 21.45 6.60
C GLY A 392 15.19 21.26 8.09
N LEU A 393 13.96 20.86 8.42
CA LEU A 393 13.55 20.53 9.79
C LEU A 393 14.37 19.37 10.38
N ILE A 394 14.82 18.43 9.54
CA ILE A 394 15.68 17.31 9.96
C ILE A 394 17.15 17.79 10.00
N GLY A 395 17.71 17.88 11.20
CA GLY A 395 19.15 18.06 11.45
C GLY A 395 19.59 19.48 11.85
N ILE A 396 18.98 20.55 11.31
CA ILE A 396 19.39 21.95 11.62
C ILE A 396 18.63 22.52 12.84
N THR A 397 17.45 21.99 13.17
CA THR A 397 16.53 22.62 14.13
C THR A 397 16.43 21.89 15.48
N LEU A 398 17.57 21.60 16.11
CA LEU A 398 17.63 20.92 17.43
C LEU A 398 17.10 21.78 18.60
N THR A 399 16.79 23.06 18.37
CA THR A 399 16.23 23.99 19.37
C THR A 399 14.97 24.66 18.81
N ASP A 400 13.94 24.85 19.64
CA ASP A 400 12.65 25.44 19.22
C ASP A 400 12.82 26.80 18.51
N SER A 401 13.69 27.68 19.02
CA SER A 401 13.93 28.99 18.41
C SER A 401 14.50 28.92 16.98
N ALA A 402 15.40 27.97 16.70
CA ALA A 402 15.95 27.77 15.36
C ALA A 402 14.89 27.21 14.40
N ARG A 403 14.03 26.30 14.90
CA ARG A 403 12.90 25.75 14.15
C ARG A 403 11.90 26.83 13.79
N ASP A 404 11.48 27.63 14.76
CA ASP A 404 10.47 28.66 14.56
C ASP A 404 10.99 29.75 13.62
N LYS A 405 12.27 30.13 13.75
CA LYS A 405 12.93 31.02 12.80
C LYS A 405 12.93 30.45 11.39
N TRP A 406 13.27 29.16 11.22
CA TRP A 406 13.21 28.50 9.92
C TRP A 406 11.80 28.55 9.34
N CYS A 407 10.76 28.18 10.10
CA CYS A 407 9.37 28.23 9.65
C CYS A 407 8.95 29.63 9.19
N LEU A 408 9.32 30.67 9.96
CA LEU A 408 8.95 32.05 9.66
C LEU A 408 9.69 32.62 8.45
N THR A 409 10.95 32.23 8.22
CA THR A 409 11.77 32.81 7.13
C THR A 409 11.80 31.97 5.87
N TYR A 410 11.37 30.71 5.91
CA TYR A 410 11.54 29.76 4.80
C TYR A 410 10.90 30.28 3.50
N ASN A 411 9.66 30.75 3.54
CA ASN A 411 8.97 31.17 2.31
C ASN A 411 9.62 32.42 1.70
N GLU A 412 10.00 33.39 2.53
CA GLU A 412 10.70 34.60 2.08
C GLU A 412 12.08 34.26 1.51
N GLN A 413 12.81 33.34 2.14
CA GLN A 413 14.10 32.86 1.63
C GLN A 413 13.93 32.12 0.30
N SER A 414 12.92 31.25 0.18
CA SER A 414 12.60 30.57 -1.07
C SER A 414 12.26 31.59 -2.16
N ARG A 415 11.41 32.59 -1.86
CA ARG A 415 11.04 33.63 -2.82
C ARG A 415 12.25 34.44 -3.28
N ILE A 416 13.14 34.84 -2.36
CA ILE A 416 14.37 35.56 -2.73
C ILE A 416 15.24 34.68 -3.65
N VAL A 417 15.36 33.38 -3.36
CA VAL A 417 16.11 32.44 -4.22
C VAL A 417 15.47 32.34 -5.60
N ASP A 418 14.15 32.18 -5.68
CA ASP A 418 13.41 32.07 -6.94
C ASP A 418 13.52 33.37 -7.76
N GLU A 419 13.31 34.53 -7.15
CA GLU A 419 13.48 35.85 -7.76
C GLU A 419 14.91 36.06 -8.24
N THR A 420 15.91 35.72 -7.41
CA THR A 420 17.33 35.85 -7.78
C THR A 420 17.65 34.95 -8.97
N THR A 421 17.16 33.71 -8.94
CA THR A 421 17.36 32.74 -10.02
C THR A 421 16.74 33.28 -11.30
N SER A 422 15.52 33.84 -11.23
CA SER A 422 14.87 34.55 -12.35
C SER A 422 15.64 35.76 -12.85
N MET A 423 16.19 36.59 -11.96
CA MET A 423 16.98 37.77 -12.35
C MET A 423 18.22 37.38 -13.15
N PHE A 424 18.82 36.23 -12.86
CA PHE A 424 19.99 35.73 -13.58
C PHE A 424 19.66 34.97 -14.87
N GLY A 425 18.38 34.92 -15.28
CA GLY A 425 17.94 34.05 -16.39
C GLY A 425 18.23 32.57 -16.11
N MET A 426 18.49 32.23 -14.84
CA MET A 426 18.69 30.87 -14.34
C MET A 426 17.42 30.32 -13.74
N ALA A 427 16.33 31.13 -13.69
CA ALA A 427 15.00 30.61 -13.50
C ALA A 427 14.95 29.37 -14.36
N ILE A 428 14.57 28.26 -13.74
CA ILE A 428 14.02 27.17 -14.50
C ILE A 428 12.75 27.81 -15.06
N ASP A 429 12.91 28.49 -16.19
CA ASP A 429 11.83 28.88 -17.02
C ASP A 429 11.18 27.53 -17.26
N ASP A 430 9.95 27.38 -16.75
CA ASP A 430 9.16 26.17 -16.95
C ASP A 430 9.03 25.86 -18.46
N THR A 431 9.51 26.77 -19.31
CA THR A 431 9.70 26.75 -20.76
C THR A 431 11.14 26.49 -21.30
N GLU A 432 12.26 26.77 -20.60
CA GLU A 432 13.62 26.73 -21.21
C GLU A 432 14.50 25.51 -20.81
N TYR A 433 14.11 24.76 -19.78
CA TYR A 433 14.46 23.34 -19.58
C TYR A 433 13.22 22.44 -19.69
N ALA A 434 12.34 22.79 -20.63
CA ALA A 434 11.04 22.15 -20.85
C ALA A 434 10.99 21.08 -21.97
N PRO A 435 11.85 20.04 -22.01
CA PRO A 435 11.44 18.78 -22.63
C PRO A 435 10.28 18.10 -21.87
N SER A 436 9.88 18.62 -20.70
CA SER A 436 8.69 18.20 -19.97
C SER A 436 7.52 19.18 -20.13
N VAL A 437 7.17 19.50 -21.37
CA VAL A 437 5.76 19.64 -21.77
C VAL A 437 5.00 18.54 -21.03
N TYR A 438 4.01 18.93 -20.20
CA TYR A 438 3.26 18.15 -19.21
C TYR A 438 3.65 16.67 -19.19
N LYS A 439 4.23 16.17 -18.09
CA LYS A 439 4.60 14.74 -17.99
C LYS A 439 3.45 13.81 -18.42
N ASP A 440 2.20 14.24 -18.27
CA ASP A 440 0.99 13.53 -18.66
C ASP A 440 0.58 13.68 -20.15
N VAL A 441 1.07 14.70 -20.86
CA VAL A 441 0.88 14.91 -22.33
C VAL A 441 2.15 14.67 -23.15
N GLY A 442 3.30 14.44 -22.51
CA GLY A 442 4.55 14.16 -23.21
C GLY A 442 4.45 12.87 -24.04
N PRO A 443 5.01 12.80 -25.26
CA PRO A 443 4.86 11.65 -26.16
C PRO A 443 5.23 10.30 -25.52
N ALA A 444 6.27 10.28 -24.68
CA ALA A 444 6.70 9.08 -23.96
C ALA A 444 5.65 8.57 -22.95
N ARG A 445 4.90 9.48 -22.33
CA ARG A 445 3.81 9.13 -21.42
C ARG A 445 2.58 8.65 -22.17
N ILE A 446 2.16 9.36 -23.21
CA ILE A 446 1.02 8.99 -24.04
C ILE A 446 1.24 7.56 -24.58
N LYS A 447 2.43 7.31 -25.13
CA LYS A 447 2.84 5.98 -25.59
C LYS A 447 2.76 4.93 -24.48
N ARG A 448 3.32 5.21 -23.30
CA ARG A 448 3.32 4.26 -22.18
C ARG A 448 1.92 3.94 -21.68
N ASP A 449 1.09 4.96 -21.47
CA ASP A 449 -0.26 4.76 -20.95
C ASP A 449 -1.13 4.01 -21.96
N ARG A 450 -0.97 4.30 -23.26
CA ARG A 450 -1.57 3.50 -24.34
C ARG A 450 -1.12 2.03 -24.31
N GLU A 451 0.19 1.78 -24.28
CA GLU A 451 0.73 0.41 -24.22
C GLU A 451 0.22 -0.35 -22.99
N ASP A 452 0.14 0.32 -21.84
CA ASP A 452 -0.35 -0.28 -20.60
C ASP A 452 -1.87 -0.55 -20.65
N VAL A 453 -2.67 0.33 -21.27
CA VAL A 453 -4.10 0.08 -21.53
C VAL A 453 -4.28 -1.13 -22.44
N GLN A 454 -3.52 -1.25 -23.53
CA GLN A 454 -3.57 -2.42 -24.42
C GLN A 454 -3.23 -3.72 -23.67
N LYS A 455 -2.17 -3.73 -22.85
CA LYS A 455 -1.82 -4.90 -22.04
C LYS A 455 -2.93 -5.30 -21.06
N LEU A 456 -3.63 -4.31 -20.48
CA LEU A 456 -4.78 -4.59 -19.60
C LEU A 456 -5.96 -5.14 -20.41
N GLN A 457 -6.26 -4.56 -21.57
CA GLN A 457 -7.31 -5.05 -22.46
C GLN A 457 -7.06 -6.49 -22.89
N GLU A 458 -5.86 -6.80 -23.39
CA GLU A 458 -5.48 -8.16 -23.79
C GLU A 458 -5.65 -9.20 -22.68
N LYS A 459 -5.52 -8.79 -21.42
CA LYS A 459 -5.76 -9.68 -20.27
C LYS A 459 -7.23 -9.76 -19.92
N LEU A 460 -7.93 -8.63 -19.88
CA LEU A 460 -9.36 -8.53 -19.54
C LEU A 460 -10.25 -9.22 -20.58
N SER A 461 -9.93 -9.09 -21.87
CA SER A 461 -10.69 -9.70 -22.98
C SER A 461 -10.69 -11.22 -22.95
N ARG A 462 -9.74 -11.87 -22.25
CA ARG A 462 -9.71 -13.33 -22.07
C ARG A 462 -10.87 -13.85 -21.22
N PHE A 463 -11.49 -12.98 -20.44
CA PHE A 463 -12.55 -13.32 -19.51
C PHE A 463 -13.96 -12.99 -20.03
N THR A 464 -14.07 -12.52 -21.27
CA THR A 464 -15.36 -12.23 -21.94
C THR A 464 -16.36 -11.47 -21.05
N ILE A 465 -15.86 -10.47 -20.30
CA ILE A 465 -16.58 -9.78 -19.21
C ILE A 465 -17.91 -9.18 -19.68
N PHE A 466 -17.98 -8.68 -20.92
CA PHE A 466 -19.14 -7.98 -21.48
C PHE A 466 -19.82 -8.74 -22.63
N ASP A 467 -19.46 -10.01 -22.85
CA ASP A 467 -20.07 -10.83 -23.89
C ASP A 467 -21.45 -11.35 -23.44
N SER A 468 -22.41 -11.31 -24.36
CA SER A 468 -23.83 -11.60 -24.12
C SER A 468 -24.15 -13.09 -24.08
N GLU A 469 -23.38 -13.93 -24.77
CA GLU A 469 -23.65 -15.39 -24.85
C GLU A 469 -23.02 -16.18 -23.69
N SER A 470 -21.87 -15.72 -23.19
CA SER A 470 -21.09 -16.44 -22.17
C SER A 470 -21.57 -16.24 -20.71
N ASN A 471 -22.55 -15.35 -20.46
CA ASN A 471 -22.99 -15.00 -19.09
C ASN A 471 -24.52 -15.11 -18.84
N ALA A 472 -25.24 -15.91 -19.63
CA ALA A 472 -26.70 -16.08 -19.54
C ALA A 472 -27.23 -16.70 -18.22
N GLY A 473 -26.37 -16.97 -17.23
CA GLY A 473 -26.70 -17.76 -16.04
C GLY A 473 -27.23 -17.01 -14.81
N GLY A 474 -27.27 -15.68 -14.78
CA GLY A 474 -27.67 -14.94 -13.56
C GLY A 474 -26.70 -15.13 -12.37
N VAL A 475 -25.47 -15.57 -12.65
CA VAL A 475 -24.41 -15.83 -11.66
C VAL A 475 -23.28 -14.81 -11.81
N LEU A 476 -22.62 -14.46 -10.71
CA LEU A 476 -21.40 -13.64 -10.70
C LEU A 476 -20.19 -14.57 -10.62
N THR A 477 -19.22 -14.39 -11.50
CA THR A 477 -18.03 -15.25 -11.60
C THR A 477 -16.77 -14.50 -11.18
N CYS A 478 -15.94 -15.13 -10.35
CA CYS A 478 -14.62 -14.59 -10.00
C CYS A 478 -13.67 -14.74 -11.19
N LEU A 479 -13.10 -13.64 -11.71
CA LEU A 479 -12.20 -13.72 -12.89
C LEU A 479 -10.88 -14.42 -12.59
N MET A 480 -10.50 -14.58 -11.32
CA MET A 480 -9.25 -15.23 -10.95
C MET A 480 -9.35 -16.76 -10.98
N THR A 481 -10.45 -17.30 -10.44
CA THR A 481 -10.63 -18.75 -10.25
C THR A 481 -11.66 -19.36 -11.20
N MET A 482 -12.46 -18.53 -11.88
CA MET A 482 -13.69 -18.92 -12.57
C MET A 482 -14.77 -19.51 -11.65
N ASP A 483 -14.62 -19.38 -10.32
CA ASP A 483 -15.62 -19.86 -9.37
C ASP A 483 -16.87 -18.98 -9.39
N LEU A 484 -18.01 -19.62 -9.17
CA LEU A 484 -19.31 -18.97 -9.06
C LEU A 484 -19.49 -18.41 -7.65
N ALA A 485 -19.79 -17.11 -7.57
CA ALA A 485 -20.08 -16.46 -6.31
C ALA A 485 -21.43 -16.93 -5.76
N PRO A 486 -21.49 -17.37 -4.48
CA PRO A 486 -22.74 -17.64 -3.78
C PRO A 486 -23.71 -16.44 -3.82
N GLU A 487 -25.01 -16.73 -3.77
CA GLU A 487 -26.07 -15.73 -3.91
C GLU A 487 -25.96 -14.56 -2.92
N ASN A 488 -25.55 -14.83 -1.68
CA ASN A 488 -25.33 -13.80 -0.67
C ASN A 488 -24.17 -12.85 -1.02
N ILE A 489 -23.08 -13.37 -1.60
CA ILE A 489 -21.92 -12.58 -2.05
C ILE A 489 -22.27 -11.80 -3.31
N LYS A 490 -22.95 -12.43 -4.27
CA LYS A 490 -23.46 -11.75 -5.47
C LYS A 490 -24.33 -10.55 -5.09
N ASN A 491 -25.34 -10.77 -4.25
CA ASN A 491 -26.27 -9.71 -3.85
C ASN A 491 -25.55 -8.62 -3.04
N ALA A 492 -24.64 -8.98 -2.14
CA ALA A 492 -23.86 -8.00 -1.37
C ALA A 492 -23.00 -7.09 -2.28
N LEU A 493 -22.36 -7.64 -3.31
CA LEU A 493 -21.52 -6.87 -4.24
C LEU A 493 -22.36 -6.01 -5.19
N LEU A 494 -23.46 -6.54 -5.75
CA LEU A 494 -24.30 -5.80 -6.70
C LEU A 494 -25.15 -4.71 -6.03
N THR A 495 -25.51 -4.88 -4.76
CA THR A 495 -26.31 -3.89 -4.01
C THR A 495 -25.48 -3.06 -3.04
N ALA A 496 -24.14 -3.06 -3.21
CA ALA A 496 -23.23 -2.43 -2.25
C ALA A 496 -23.55 -0.95 -1.99
N GLU A 497 -23.83 -0.20 -3.06
CA GLU A 497 -24.20 1.21 -3.01
C GLU A 497 -25.55 1.42 -2.29
N THR A 498 -26.63 0.77 -2.74
CA THR A 498 -27.97 0.88 -2.13
C THR A 498 -28.00 0.45 -0.67
N HIS A 499 -27.23 -0.58 -0.31
CA HIS A 499 -27.07 -1.00 1.08
C HIS A 499 -26.36 0.10 1.89
N GLY A 500 -25.30 0.68 1.32
CA GLY A 500 -24.58 1.82 1.91
C GLY A 500 -25.48 3.03 2.15
N GLU A 501 -26.30 3.40 1.17
CA GLU A 501 -27.29 4.49 1.26
C GLU A 501 -28.27 4.24 2.41
N SER A 502 -28.80 3.02 2.50
CA SER A 502 -29.72 2.62 3.57
C SER A 502 -29.07 2.79 4.95
N LYS A 503 -27.78 2.48 5.08
CA LYS A 503 -27.02 2.67 6.33
C LYS A 503 -26.77 4.13 6.67
N ILE A 504 -26.46 4.96 5.67
CA ILE A 504 -26.33 6.40 5.87
C ILE A 504 -27.67 6.98 6.34
N LYS A 505 -28.77 6.59 5.69
CA LYS A 505 -30.12 7.01 6.08
C LYS A 505 -30.48 6.58 7.51
N GLU A 506 -30.24 5.32 7.87
CA GLU A 506 -30.46 4.81 9.23
C GLU A 506 -29.60 5.57 10.25
N PHE A 507 -28.33 5.81 9.94
CA PHE A 507 -27.41 6.56 10.80
C PHE A 507 -27.93 7.98 11.06
N VAL A 508 -28.30 8.71 10.00
CA VAL A 508 -28.79 10.09 10.08
C VAL A 508 -30.10 10.13 10.87
N GLU A 509 -31.05 9.28 10.52
CA GLU A 509 -32.37 9.22 11.14
C GLU A 509 -32.27 8.96 12.65
N SER A 510 -31.51 7.92 13.05
CA SER A 510 -31.39 7.51 14.45
C SER A 510 -30.54 8.48 15.27
N ARG A 511 -29.35 8.86 14.78
CA ARG A 511 -28.35 9.56 15.60
C ARG A 511 -28.38 11.08 15.46
N ILE A 512 -28.89 11.61 14.36
CA ILE A 512 -28.91 13.05 14.09
C ILE A 512 -30.32 13.61 14.25
N CYS A 513 -31.30 13.05 13.53
CA CYS A 513 -32.66 13.57 13.52
C CYS A 513 -33.42 13.23 14.82
N LYS A 514 -33.51 11.93 15.16
CA LYS A 514 -34.24 11.45 16.35
C LYS A 514 -33.41 11.47 17.63
N GLN A 515 -32.09 11.32 17.50
CA GLN A 515 -31.14 11.16 18.60
C GLN A 515 -31.51 10.02 19.58
N ASP A 516 -32.15 8.95 19.08
CA ASP A 516 -32.52 7.77 19.87
C ASP A 516 -31.30 6.92 20.24
N VAL A 517 -30.25 6.99 19.42
CA VAL A 517 -28.94 6.39 19.64
C VAL A 517 -27.89 7.48 19.74
N GLY A 518 -27.10 7.48 20.81
CA GLY A 518 -26.02 8.47 20.98
C GLY A 518 -25.00 8.43 19.85
N PHE A 519 -24.63 9.61 19.31
CA PHE A 519 -23.71 9.75 18.17
C PHE A 519 -22.41 8.92 18.32
N HIS A 520 -21.81 8.94 19.50
CA HIS A 520 -20.54 8.27 19.78
C HIS A 520 -20.62 6.75 19.90
N VAL A 521 -21.82 6.17 20.06
CA VAL A 521 -22.04 4.72 20.21
C VAL A 521 -21.41 3.99 19.01
N LYS A 522 -20.62 2.94 19.28
CA LYS A 522 -19.88 2.18 18.25
C LYS A 522 -20.79 1.74 17.11
N LEU A 523 -20.33 1.92 15.87
CA LEU A 523 -21.04 1.43 14.69
C LEU A 523 -20.87 -0.08 14.56
N LYS A 524 -21.98 -0.78 14.30
CA LYS A 524 -21.97 -2.19 14.00
C LYS A 524 -21.32 -2.39 12.63
N GLN A 525 -20.30 -3.24 12.57
CA GLN A 525 -19.66 -3.58 11.31
C GLN A 525 -20.61 -4.41 10.45
N SER A 526 -20.64 -4.07 9.17
CA SER A 526 -21.37 -4.72 8.10
C SER A 526 -20.82 -6.11 7.85
N LEU A 527 -19.48 -6.22 7.84
CA LEU A 527 -18.76 -7.42 7.41
C LEU A 527 -19.32 -7.96 6.09
N SER A 528 -19.65 -7.04 5.16
CA SER A 528 -20.34 -7.37 3.92
C SER A 528 -19.56 -8.43 3.15
N PRO A 529 -20.21 -9.53 2.75
CA PRO A 529 -19.54 -10.59 2.00
C PRO A 529 -18.97 -10.07 0.68
N THR A 530 -17.72 -10.41 0.39
CA THR A 530 -17.04 -10.12 -0.89
C THR A 530 -16.46 -11.40 -1.49
N LEU A 531 -15.85 -11.33 -2.67
CA LEU A 531 -15.14 -12.46 -3.26
C LEU A 531 -14.01 -12.99 -2.34
N THR A 532 -13.43 -12.14 -1.50
CA THR A 532 -12.52 -12.56 -0.41
C THR A 532 -13.17 -13.55 0.55
N THR A 533 -14.45 -13.35 0.87
CA THR A 533 -15.18 -14.19 1.82
C THR A 533 -15.59 -15.55 1.24
N MET A 534 -15.65 -15.71 -0.09
CA MET A 534 -15.92 -17.02 -0.72
C MET A 534 -15.00 -18.13 -0.22
N TYR A 535 -13.74 -17.78 0.01
CA TYR A 535 -12.69 -18.72 0.42
C TYR A 535 -12.44 -18.72 1.93
N THR A 536 -13.29 -18.05 2.71
CA THR A 536 -13.16 -17.94 4.16
C THR A 536 -14.05 -18.99 4.83
N LEU A 537 -13.45 -20.02 5.42
CA LEU A 537 -14.18 -21.00 6.23
C LEU A 537 -14.48 -20.43 7.61
N GLU A 538 -15.75 -20.47 8.03
CA GLU A 538 -16.15 -20.18 9.40
C GLU A 538 -15.55 -21.22 10.35
N THR A 539 -14.70 -20.79 11.27
CA THR A 539 -14.27 -21.63 12.39
C THR A 539 -15.29 -21.48 13.51
N ARG A 540 -15.98 -22.56 13.87
CA ARG A 540 -16.66 -22.63 15.19
C ARG A 540 -15.57 -22.45 16.25
N LYS A 541 -15.58 -21.30 16.92
CA LYS A 541 -14.68 -21.03 18.04
C LYS A 541 -15.13 -21.84 19.25
N ASP A 542 -14.65 -23.08 19.37
CA ASP A 542 -14.46 -23.64 20.70
C ASP A 542 -13.31 -22.89 21.36
N ALA A 543 -13.56 -22.35 22.56
CA ALA A 543 -12.66 -21.44 23.28
C ALA A 543 -11.29 -22.04 23.66
N SER A 544 -11.01 -23.30 23.31
CA SER A 544 -9.80 -24.04 23.63
C SER A 544 -8.81 -24.21 22.45
N GLN A 545 -9.18 -23.87 21.21
CA GLN A 545 -8.28 -24.02 20.05
C GLN A 545 -8.00 -22.69 19.34
N LYS A 546 -6.78 -22.19 19.49
CA LYS A 546 -6.22 -21.11 18.66
C LYS A 546 -5.90 -21.64 17.25
N GLY A 547 -6.93 -21.88 16.45
CA GLY A 547 -6.79 -22.19 15.03
C GLY A 547 -6.62 -20.91 14.20
N GLN A 548 -5.57 -20.85 13.37
CA GLN A 548 -5.35 -19.77 12.41
C GLN A 548 -5.85 -20.23 11.02
N THR A 549 -6.83 -19.53 10.45
CA THR A 549 -7.39 -19.84 9.13
C THR A 549 -6.39 -19.44 8.03
N ILE A 550 -5.92 -20.42 7.25
CA ILE A 550 -5.08 -20.18 6.06
C ILE A 550 -6.02 -20.08 4.85
N LYS A 551 -6.01 -18.92 4.20
CA LYS A 551 -6.75 -18.64 2.96
C LYS A 551 -6.12 -19.42 1.80
N ALA A 552 -6.92 -19.96 0.88
CA ALA A 552 -6.43 -20.54 -0.36
C ALA A 552 -5.95 -19.41 -1.28
N ASP A 553 -4.69 -19.00 -1.10
CA ASP A 553 -4.00 -18.05 -1.97
C ASP A 553 -3.64 -18.75 -3.28
N ARG A 554 -3.55 -18.03 -4.40
CA ARG A 554 -2.98 -18.55 -5.65
C ARG A 554 -1.52 -18.96 -5.49
N LEU A 555 -0.82 -18.53 -4.43
CA LEU A 555 0.42 -19.16 -3.96
C LEU A 555 0.23 -20.60 -3.49
N LEU A 556 -0.92 -20.96 -2.89
CA LEU A 556 -1.30 -22.34 -2.58
C LEU A 556 -1.63 -23.10 -3.88
N PHE A 557 -2.34 -22.49 -4.83
CA PHE A 557 -2.63 -23.12 -6.14
C PHE A 557 -1.40 -23.25 -7.04
N GLN A 558 -0.45 -22.31 -6.98
CA GLN A 558 0.83 -22.36 -7.68
C GLN A 558 1.78 -23.34 -6.97
N ARG A 559 1.72 -23.45 -5.64
CA ARG A 559 2.37 -24.54 -4.89
C ARG A 559 1.70 -25.88 -5.13
N LEU A 560 0.39 -25.93 -5.37
CA LEU A 560 -0.38 -27.13 -5.69
C LEU A 560 -0.21 -27.53 -7.15
N LEU A 561 -0.04 -26.61 -8.10
CA LEU A 561 0.29 -26.88 -9.50
C LEU A 561 1.75 -27.31 -9.62
N VAL A 562 2.66 -26.65 -8.90
CA VAL A 562 4.03 -27.15 -8.73
C VAL A 562 4.02 -28.50 -8.02
N ALA A 563 3.15 -28.76 -7.03
CA ALA A 563 3.01 -30.07 -6.39
C ALA A 563 2.27 -31.12 -7.26
N GLN A 564 1.34 -30.71 -8.12
CA GLN A 564 0.57 -31.55 -9.05
C GLN A 564 1.44 -31.97 -10.24
N ASP A 565 2.32 -31.08 -10.68
CA ASP A 565 3.42 -31.40 -11.60
C ASP A 565 4.56 -32.17 -10.90
N SER A 566 4.55 -32.33 -9.56
CA SER A 566 5.56 -33.04 -8.76
C SER A 566 5.08 -34.30 -8.02
N GLY A 567 3.99 -34.96 -8.45
CA GLY A 567 3.69 -36.33 -7.98
C GLY A 567 2.22 -36.67 -7.81
N ARG A 568 1.84 -37.83 -8.36
CA ARG A 568 0.52 -38.47 -8.22
C ARG A 568 0.33 -38.99 -6.79
N GLY A 569 -0.92 -38.98 -6.28
CA GLY A 569 -1.28 -39.40 -4.92
C GLY A 569 -1.12 -40.89 -4.62
N PHE A 570 -0.97 -41.22 -3.33
CA PHE A 570 -0.92 -42.58 -2.79
C PHE A 570 -2.33 -43.06 -2.37
N GLU A 571 -2.68 -44.31 -2.66
CA GLU A 571 -4.05 -44.85 -2.44
C GLU A 571 -4.30 -45.47 -1.04
N GLU A 572 -3.29 -45.69 -0.18
CA GLU A 572 -3.50 -46.26 1.17
C GLU A 572 -2.60 -45.63 2.26
N GLU A 573 -3.12 -44.68 3.06
CA GLU A 573 -2.37 -43.94 4.10
C GLU A 573 -2.32 -44.62 5.50
N THR A 574 -2.88 -45.82 5.69
CA THR A 574 -3.20 -46.34 7.05
C THR A 574 -2.38 -47.54 7.55
N LYS A 575 -1.40 -48.05 6.80
CA LYS A 575 -0.45 -49.03 7.35
C LYS A 575 0.76 -48.32 7.97
N VAL A 576 0.61 -47.88 9.22
CA VAL A 576 1.77 -47.58 10.08
C VAL A 576 2.21 -48.88 10.74
N ALA A 577 3.40 -49.37 10.37
CA ALA A 577 4.10 -50.38 11.18
C ALA A 577 4.97 -49.63 12.19
N SER A 578 4.55 -49.61 13.45
CA SER A 578 5.45 -49.30 14.57
C SER A 578 6.06 -50.62 15.02
N SER A 579 7.38 -50.79 14.88
CA SER A 579 8.07 -51.79 15.69
C SER A 579 7.91 -51.43 17.17
N GLN A 580 7.86 -52.45 18.02
CA GLN A 580 7.95 -52.27 19.47
C GLN A 580 9.17 -51.40 19.79
N GLY A 581 9.03 -50.44 20.72
CA GLY A 581 10.12 -49.55 21.10
C GLY A 581 11.34 -50.35 21.55
N SER A 582 12.39 -50.32 20.75
CA SER A 582 13.69 -50.91 21.05
C SER A 582 14.72 -49.79 21.17
N ASP A 583 15.58 -49.85 22.20
CA ASP A 583 16.73 -48.96 22.29
C ASP A 583 17.68 -49.22 21.12
N VAL A 584 17.86 -48.21 20.27
CA VAL A 584 18.80 -48.25 19.14
C VAL A 584 20.06 -47.49 19.56
N GLU A 585 21.13 -48.19 19.92
CA GLU A 585 22.41 -47.58 20.33
C GLU A 585 22.94 -46.56 19.30
N GLN A 586 22.66 -46.78 18.01
CA GLN A 586 23.08 -45.92 16.89
C GLN A 586 22.37 -44.54 16.86
N LEU A 587 21.30 -44.36 17.65
CA LEU A 587 20.57 -43.10 17.81
C LEU A 587 20.92 -42.37 19.12
N GLN A 588 21.85 -42.90 19.93
CA GLN A 588 22.33 -42.19 21.11
C GLN A 588 23.10 -40.92 20.70
N SER A 589 22.65 -39.78 21.20
CA SER A 589 23.21 -38.47 20.89
C SER A 589 23.20 -37.57 22.12
N SER A 590 24.26 -36.77 22.29
CA SER A 590 24.34 -35.72 23.32
C SER A 590 23.70 -34.39 22.89
N HIS A 591 23.11 -34.34 21.69
CA HIS A 591 22.45 -33.17 21.13
C HIS A 591 20.93 -33.37 21.18
N GLU A 592 20.15 -32.42 21.69
CA GLU A 592 18.69 -32.59 21.92
C GLU A 592 17.78 -32.13 20.75
N GLU A 593 18.31 -31.54 19.67
CA GLU A 593 17.48 -30.91 18.63
C GLU A 593 16.78 -31.93 17.72
N ALA A 594 15.46 -32.00 17.81
CA ALA A 594 14.63 -32.97 17.09
C ALA A 594 14.76 -32.87 15.56
N ASP A 595 15.01 -31.68 15.03
CA ASP A 595 15.09 -31.43 13.58
C ASP A 595 16.31 -32.07 12.93
N THR A 596 17.44 -32.15 13.64
CA THR A 596 18.65 -32.82 13.13
C THR A 596 18.60 -34.33 13.37
N HIS A 597 17.95 -34.78 14.46
CA HIS A 597 17.78 -36.20 14.77
C HIS A 597 16.92 -36.96 13.76
N ILE A 598 15.92 -36.30 13.18
CA ILE A 598 15.03 -36.93 12.19
C ILE A 598 15.79 -37.50 10.98
N ILE A 599 16.96 -36.95 10.67
CA ILE A 599 17.86 -37.43 9.61
C ILE A 599 18.53 -38.74 10.01
N LEU A 600 18.90 -38.90 11.29
CA LEU A 600 19.46 -40.16 11.81
C LEU A 600 18.41 -41.26 11.81
N HIS A 601 17.17 -40.95 12.20
CA HIS A 601 16.05 -41.89 12.09
C HIS A 601 15.79 -42.35 10.65
N ALA A 602 15.83 -41.42 9.68
CA ALA A 602 15.72 -41.77 8.27
C ALA A 602 16.90 -42.66 7.82
N LYS A 603 18.12 -42.39 8.27
CA LYS A 603 19.30 -43.21 7.95
C LYS A 603 19.20 -44.63 8.53
N VAL A 604 18.77 -44.77 9.79
CA VAL A 604 18.57 -46.10 10.41
C VAL A 604 17.47 -46.87 9.69
N ALA A 605 16.35 -46.23 9.36
CA ALA A 605 15.31 -46.87 8.55
C ALA A 605 15.86 -47.35 7.20
N TYR A 606 16.68 -46.56 6.51
CA TYR A 606 17.32 -47.05 5.30
C TYR A 606 18.25 -48.25 5.54
N MET A 607 19.06 -48.23 6.61
CA MET A 607 19.95 -49.34 6.99
C MET A 607 19.20 -50.62 7.37
N ASP A 608 18.00 -50.49 7.93
CA ASP A 608 17.10 -51.61 8.25
C ASP A 608 16.39 -52.18 7.01
N GLY A 609 16.71 -51.68 5.82
CA GLY A 609 16.24 -52.21 4.53
C GLY A 609 14.94 -51.56 4.01
N TYR A 610 14.48 -50.45 4.59
CA TYR A 610 13.34 -49.72 4.04
C TYR A 610 13.74 -48.97 2.77
N GLU A 611 13.01 -49.19 1.67
CA GLU A 611 13.28 -48.60 0.34
C GLU A 611 12.59 -47.24 0.11
N ARG A 612 11.60 -46.89 0.95
CA ARG A 612 10.86 -45.64 0.91
C ARG A 612 10.73 -45.05 2.31
N ILE A 613 11.03 -43.76 2.46
CA ILE A 613 10.92 -43.06 3.74
C ILE A 613 10.01 -41.83 3.59
N ILE A 614 9.06 -41.71 4.51
CA ILE A 614 8.16 -40.57 4.62
C ILE A 614 8.43 -39.85 5.94
N VAL A 615 8.97 -38.64 5.86
CA VAL A 615 9.23 -37.79 7.02
C VAL A 615 8.03 -36.89 7.29
N SER A 616 7.33 -37.13 8.40
CA SER A 616 6.16 -36.33 8.79
C SER A 616 6.58 -35.16 9.68
N CYS A 617 7.06 -34.07 9.09
CA CYS A 617 7.44 -32.86 9.82
C CYS A 617 6.70 -31.61 9.32
N ARG A 618 6.40 -30.68 10.24
CA ARG A 618 5.78 -29.38 9.92
C ARG A 618 6.81 -28.28 9.69
N ASP A 619 8.03 -28.48 10.17
CA ASP A 619 9.09 -27.49 10.10
C ASP A 619 9.75 -27.46 8.72
N THR A 620 9.87 -26.27 8.14
CA THR A 620 10.54 -26.09 6.85
C THR A 620 12.05 -26.29 6.94
N ASP A 621 12.64 -26.17 8.13
CA ASP A 621 14.07 -26.37 8.33
C ASP A 621 14.44 -27.85 8.12
N VAL A 622 13.52 -28.77 8.46
CA VAL A 622 13.64 -30.19 8.14
C VAL A 622 13.60 -30.44 6.63
N LEU A 623 12.84 -29.68 5.84
CA LEU A 623 12.88 -29.82 4.38
C LEU A 623 14.26 -29.47 3.80
N VAL A 624 14.91 -28.43 4.34
CA VAL A 624 16.25 -28.01 3.92
C VAL A 624 17.28 -29.08 4.29
N LEU A 625 17.18 -29.66 5.49
CA LEU A 625 17.99 -30.80 5.91
C LEU A 625 17.79 -32.00 4.98
N LEU A 626 16.55 -32.43 4.75
CA LEU A 626 16.26 -33.55 3.86
C LEU A 626 16.77 -33.31 2.45
N THR A 627 16.68 -32.09 1.92
CA THR A 627 17.20 -31.74 0.58
C THR A 627 18.72 -31.88 0.51
N HIS A 628 19.45 -31.50 1.57
CA HIS A 628 20.90 -31.69 1.66
C HIS A 628 21.28 -33.17 1.70
N PHE A 629 20.59 -33.97 2.52
CA PHE A 629 20.93 -35.37 2.76
C PHE A 629 20.29 -36.35 1.76
N ALA A 630 19.32 -35.93 0.95
CA ALA A 630 18.54 -36.81 0.05
C ALA A 630 19.43 -37.73 -0.79
N GLY A 631 20.47 -37.19 -1.43
CA GLY A 631 21.39 -37.96 -2.27
C GLY A 631 22.27 -38.98 -1.53
N HIS A 632 22.31 -38.93 -0.18
CA HIS A 632 23.10 -39.82 0.68
C HIS A 632 22.25 -40.74 1.57
N LEU A 633 20.93 -40.55 1.59
CA LEU A 633 20.01 -41.29 2.46
C LEU A 633 19.31 -42.43 1.72
N ILE A 634 18.49 -42.12 0.72
CA ILE A 634 17.61 -43.11 0.09
C ILE A 634 17.11 -42.62 -1.27
N GLY A 635 16.86 -43.54 -2.20
CA GLY A 635 16.35 -43.21 -3.53
C GLY A 635 14.94 -42.61 -3.53
N GLU A 636 14.09 -42.97 -2.57
CA GLU A 636 12.69 -42.51 -2.50
C GLU A 636 12.38 -41.85 -1.14
N LEU A 637 12.65 -40.54 -1.05
CA LEU A 637 12.45 -39.73 0.15
C LEU A 637 11.30 -38.73 -0.01
N TRP A 638 10.34 -38.77 0.92
CA TRP A 638 9.18 -37.89 0.94
C TRP A 638 9.07 -37.12 2.25
N MET A 639 8.51 -35.91 2.21
CA MET A 639 8.15 -35.13 3.40
C MET A 639 6.66 -34.79 3.40
N ARG A 640 5.94 -35.15 4.47
CA ARG A 640 4.51 -34.85 4.62
C ARG A 640 4.31 -33.53 5.38
N THR A 641 3.78 -32.51 4.73
CA THR A 641 3.66 -31.15 5.31
C THR A 641 2.23 -30.82 5.81
N GLY A 642 2.10 -29.97 6.85
CA GLY A 642 0.82 -29.33 7.23
C GLY A 642 0.05 -29.84 8.47
N THR A 643 -1.12 -29.22 8.73
CA THR A 643 -2.00 -29.42 9.91
C THR A 643 -3.41 -29.97 9.59
N ARG A 644 -3.70 -30.36 8.34
CA ARG A 644 -5.02 -30.88 7.88
C ARG A 644 -5.11 -32.42 7.89
N GLN A 645 -6.33 -32.94 7.68
CA GLN A 645 -6.66 -34.38 7.62
C GLN A 645 -6.18 -35.09 6.34
N GLU A 646 -6.11 -34.40 5.19
CA GLU A 646 -5.46 -34.88 3.96
C GLU A 646 -4.20 -34.04 3.71
N ARG A 647 -3.01 -34.66 3.72
CA ARG A 647 -1.73 -33.95 3.79
C ARG A 647 -0.94 -34.09 2.48
N PRO A 648 -0.41 -33.00 1.90
CA PRO A 648 0.45 -33.09 0.73
C PRO A 648 1.83 -33.65 1.08
N TYR A 649 2.34 -34.52 0.20
CA TYR A 649 3.68 -35.08 0.24
C TYR A 649 4.59 -34.30 -0.71
N VAL A 650 5.81 -34.01 -0.26
CA VAL A 650 6.88 -33.40 -1.06
C VAL A 650 7.87 -34.51 -1.41
N ALA A 651 8.03 -34.81 -2.70
CA ALA A 651 9.10 -35.69 -3.19
C ALA A 651 10.44 -34.96 -3.04
N VAL A 652 11.15 -35.21 -1.94
CA VAL A 652 12.44 -34.55 -1.69
C VAL A 652 13.48 -35.00 -2.73
N HIS A 653 13.38 -36.25 -3.17
CA HIS A 653 14.26 -36.85 -4.18
C HIS A 653 14.12 -36.21 -5.58
N ASP A 654 12.99 -35.57 -5.89
CA ASP A 654 12.76 -34.88 -7.16
C ASP A 654 13.27 -33.42 -7.17
N ILE A 655 13.75 -32.91 -6.02
CA ILE A 655 14.29 -31.55 -5.93
C ILE A 655 15.65 -31.49 -6.64
N GLN A 656 15.64 -31.01 -7.88
CA GLN A 656 16.86 -30.85 -8.67
C GLN A 656 17.67 -29.63 -8.22
N LEU A 657 18.76 -29.89 -7.51
CA LEU A 657 19.81 -28.90 -7.22
C LEU A 657 21.09 -29.30 -7.96
N THR A 658 21.91 -28.32 -8.34
CA THR A 658 23.27 -28.62 -8.80
C THR A 658 24.08 -29.24 -7.64
N PRO A 659 25.10 -30.07 -7.91
CA PRO A 659 25.91 -30.66 -6.84
C PRO A 659 26.48 -29.63 -5.85
N THR A 660 26.87 -28.46 -6.34
CA THR A 660 27.33 -27.33 -5.52
C THR A 660 26.21 -26.76 -4.64
N MET A 661 25.01 -26.57 -5.20
CA MET A 661 23.87 -26.05 -4.45
C MET A 661 23.41 -27.04 -3.37
N GLN A 662 23.33 -28.33 -3.69
CA GLN A 662 22.95 -29.35 -2.72
C GLN A 662 23.95 -29.41 -1.57
N ARG A 663 25.25 -29.36 -1.88
CA ARG A 663 26.32 -29.31 -0.88
C ARG A 663 26.22 -28.09 0.04
N ASN A 664 25.83 -26.94 -0.50
CA ASN A 664 25.89 -25.65 0.21
C ASN A 664 24.53 -25.12 0.68
N ILE A 665 23.44 -25.90 0.56
CA ILE A 665 22.10 -25.43 0.91
C ILE A 665 21.95 -25.11 2.40
N LEU A 666 22.60 -25.87 3.28
CA LEU A 666 22.57 -25.66 4.75
C LEU A 666 23.34 -24.40 5.15
N VAL A 667 24.53 -24.20 4.59
CA VAL A 667 25.34 -23.00 4.86
C VAL A 667 24.68 -21.76 4.29
N TYR A 668 24.03 -21.87 3.13
CA TYR A 668 23.20 -20.83 2.55
C TYR A 668 22.01 -20.49 3.46
N HIS A 669 21.31 -21.50 3.98
CA HIS A 669 20.21 -21.33 4.92
C HIS A 669 20.66 -20.57 6.18
N ALA A 670 21.81 -20.95 6.76
CA ALA A 670 22.36 -20.31 7.95
C ALA A 670 22.81 -18.86 7.69
N ILE A 671 23.59 -18.60 6.62
CA ILE A 671 24.18 -17.29 6.35
C ILE A 671 23.16 -16.23 5.91
N THR A 672 22.02 -16.67 5.35
CA THR A 672 20.90 -15.80 4.95
C THR A 672 19.81 -15.68 6.02
N GLY A 673 20.03 -16.30 7.19
CA GLY A 673 19.25 -16.16 8.41
C GLY A 673 18.35 -17.35 8.71
N CYS A 674 18.41 -17.84 9.95
CA CYS A 674 17.62 -18.93 10.54
C CYS A 674 17.29 -18.58 12.00
N ASP A 675 16.75 -19.51 12.79
CA ASP A 675 16.35 -19.23 14.16
C ASP A 675 17.51 -18.77 15.07
N THR A 676 18.73 -19.24 14.80
CA THR A 676 19.93 -18.92 15.60
C THR A 676 20.87 -17.90 14.94
N VAL A 677 20.67 -17.58 13.65
CA VAL A 677 21.55 -16.69 12.88
C VAL A 677 20.72 -15.59 12.21
N SER A 678 21.12 -14.32 12.39
CA SER A 678 20.45 -13.17 11.77
C SER A 678 20.47 -13.20 10.24
N GLN A 679 19.58 -12.46 9.57
CA GLN A 679 19.66 -12.28 8.10
C GLN A 679 20.32 -10.93 7.73
N PRO A 680 20.92 -10.80 6.54
CA PRO A 680 21.39 -9.50 6.04
C PRO A 680 20.21 -8.53 5.82
N SER A 681 20.38 -7.27 6.21
CA SER A 681 19.32 -6.26 6.13
C SER A 681 18.84 -6.07 4.68
N GLY A 682 17.53 -6.13 4.45
CA GLY A 682 16.92 -6.01 3.13
C GLY A 682 17.07 -7.22 2.20
N HIS A 683 17.80 -8.26 2.61
CA HIS A 683 18.09 -9.44 1.79
C HIS A 683 17.72 -10.74 2.53
N GLY A 684 16.60 -11.36 2.13
CA GLY A 684 16.20 -12.69 2.59
C GLY A 684 16.56 -13.81 1.60
N LYS A 685 16.16 -15.05 1.92
CA LYS A 685 16.37 -16.23 1.07
C LYS A 685 15.86 -16.02 -0.39
N LYS A 686 14.65 -15.48 -0.57
CA LYS A 686 14.10 -15.20 -1.92
C LYS A 686 14.96 -14.25 -2.75
N THR A 687 15.47 -13.17 -2.15
CA THR A 687 16.24 -12.15 -2.87
C THR A 687 17.68 -12.58 -3.16
N THR A 688 18.23 -13.49 -2.37
CA THR A 688 19.62 -13.98 -2.50
C THR A 688 19.72 -15.27 -3.31
N TRP A 689 18.59 -15.93 -3.62
CA TRP A 689 18.57 -17.22 -4.31
C TRP A 689 19.30 -17.22 -5.66
N LYS A 690 19.11 -16.18 -6.48
CA LYS A 690 19.80 -16.06 -7.78
C LYS A 690 21.32 -15.98 -7.61
N VAL A 691 21.79 -15.27 -6.57
CA VAL A 691 23.21 -15.17 -6.25
C VAL A 691 23.75 -16.52 -5.78
N PHE A 692 22.96 -17.27 -4.99
CA PHE A 692 23.32 -18.62 -4.60
C PHE A 692 23.39 -19.60 -5.78
N GLN A 693 22.47 -19.51 -6.73
CA GLN A 693 22.50 -20.33 -7.96
C GLN A 693 23.77 -20.09 -8.79
N GLN A 694 24.25 -18.85 -8.86
CA GLN A 694 25.39 -18.46 -9.68
C GLN A 694 26.74 -18.58 -8.96
N HIS A 695 26.77 -18.29 -7.65
CA HIS A 695 27.99 -18.12 -6.86
C HIS A 695 28.01 -19.00 -5.60
N GLY A 696 27.19 -20.05 -5.53
CA GLY A 696 27.11 -20.95 -4.38
C GLY A 696 28.42 -21.64 -4.00
N ALA A 697 29.37 -21.76 -4.93
CA ALA A 697 30.71 -22.31 -4.68
C ALA A 697 31.53 -21.46 -3.69
N LEU A 698 31.24 -20.16 -3.55
CA LEU A 698 31.89 -19.29 -2.57
C LEU A 698 31.62 -19.70 -1.11
N LEU A 699 30.66 -20.60 -0.88
CA LEU A 699 30.28 -21.10 0.44
C LEU A 699 30.82 -22.51 0.74
N ASP A 700 31.61 -23.13 -0.14
CA ASP A 700 32.01 -24.55 -0.06
C ASP A 700 32.65 -24.95 1.29
N ASP A 701 33.52 -24.09 1.83
CA ASP A 701 34.27 -24.35 3.06
C ASP A 701 33.56 -23.86 4.33
N LEU A 702 32.46 -23.10 4.20
CA LEU A 702 31.70 -22.63 5.35
C LEU A 702 31.01 -23.83 6.02
N GLY A 703 31.04 -23.90 7.34
CA GLY A 703 30.48 -25.03 8.10
C GLY A 703 31.34 -26.30 8.09
N ARG A 704 32.56 -26.27 7.53
CA ARG A 704 33.50 -27.42 7.51
C ARG A 704 34.79 -27.09 8.25
N GLY A 705 35.23 -28.00 9.13
CA GLY A 705 36.50 -27.84 9.86
C GLY A 705 36.63 -26.52 10.64
N THR A 706 37.86 -26.06 10.81
CA THR A 706 38.15 -24.77 11.47
C THR A 706 37.94 -23.62 10.48
N LEU A 707 37.23 -22.56 10.89
CA LEU A 707 36.99 -21.39 10.06
C LEU A 707 38.32 -20.67 9.73
N SER A 708 38.73 -20.73 8.46
CA SER A 708 39.97 -20.11 7.96
C SER A 708 39.75 -18.69 7.41
N GLU A 709 40.82 -17.90 7.32
CA GLU A 709 40.75 -16.56 6.71
C GLU A 709 40.36 -16.59 5.23
N SER A 710 40.75 -17.63 4.49
CA SER A 710 40.34 -17.79 3.09
C SER A 710 38.84 -18.04 2.97
N THR A 711 38.26 -18.88 3.84
CA THR A 711 36.81 -19.12 3.90
C THR A 711 36.06 -17.83 4.21
N ILE A 712 36.55 -17.02 5.16
CA ILE A 712 35.96 -15.72 5.49
C ILE A 712 35.94 -14.81 4.26
N ARG A 713 37.05 -14.73 3.51
CA ARG A 713 37.15 -13.91 2.29
C ARG A 713 36.19 -14.37 1.19
N SER A 714 36.05 -15.68 0.98
CA SER A 714 35.08 -16.23 0.01
C SER A 714 33.63 -15.89 0.38
N VAL A 715 33.28 -15.95 1.67
CA VAL A 715 31.94 -15.56 2.14
C VAL A 715 31.73 -14.04 2.05
N GLU A 716 32.76 -13.23 2.27
CA GLU A 716 32.71 -11.78 2.02
C GLU A 716 32.46 -11.46 0.54
N GLU A 717 33.11 -12.18 -0.38
CA GLU A 717 32.84 -12.06 -1.80
C GLU A 717 31.39 -12.43 -2.12
N PHE A 718 30.84 -13.49 -1.51
CA PHE A 718 29.44 -13.86 -1.67
C PHE A 718 28.49 -12.71 -1.27
N PHE A 719 28.78 -12.01 -0.16
CA PHE A 719 28.05 -10.81 0.22
C PHE A 719 28.23 -9.66 -0.77
N CYS A 720 29.43 -9.47 -1.33
CA CYS A 720 29.64 -8.47 -2.37
C CYS A 720 28.73 -8.71 -3.58
N ARG A 721 28.55 -9.97 -3.99
CA ARG A 721 27.61 -10.35 -5.07
C ARG A 721 26.14 -10.11 -4.69
N ILE A 722 25.77 -10.16 -3.41
CA ILE A 722 24.41 -9.83 -2.93
C ILE A 722 24.14 -8.32 -3.03
N TYR A 723 25.07 -7.50 -2.53
CA TYR A 723 24.89 -6.05 -2.45
C TYR A 723 25.22 -5.31 -3.75
N SER A 724 26.07 -5.89 -4.59
CA SER A 724 26.52 -5.31 -5.86
C SER A 724 26.70 -6.39 -6.95
N PRO A 725 25.60 -6.99 -7.46
CA PRO A 725 25.66 -8.14 -8.38
C PRO A 725 26.42 -7.89 -9.69
N ALA A 726 26.48 -6.63 -10.14
CA ALA A 726 27.13 -6.22 -11.39
C ALA A 726 28.59 -5.76 -11.21
N SER A 727 29.21 -6.02 -10.05
CA SER A 727 30.57 -5.59 -9.73
C SER A 727 31.47 -6.78 -9.47
N ASP A 728 32.74 -6.64 -9.83
CA ASP A 728 33.80 -7.63 -9.56
C ASP A 728 34.53 -7.37 -8.24
N GLU A 729 33.97 -6.53 -7.37
CA GLU A 729 34.54 -6.31 -6.06
C GLU A 729 34.33 -7.51 -5.15
N THR A 730 35.40 -7.92 -4.47
CA THR A 730 35.43 -9.06 -3.56
C THR A 730 35.55 -8.64 -2.09
N ASN A 731 35.71 -7.33 -1.84
CA ASN A 731 35.86 -6.77 -0.52
C ASN A 731 34.63 -5.95 -0.11
N ILE A 732 34.00 -6.37 0.99
CA ILE A 732 32.76 -5.76 1.48
C ILE A 732 32.95 -4.31 1.94
N ALA A 733 34.15 -3.94 2.38
CA ALA A 733 34.48 -2.58 2.79
C ALA A 733 34.47 -1.61 1.60
N ASP A 734 34.94 -2.07 0.43
CA ASP A 734 34.97 -1.27 -0.80
C ASP A 734 33.55 -1.08 -1.35
N VAL A 735 32.74 -2.14 -1.35
CA VAL A 735 31.30 -2.06 -1.69
C VAL A 735 30.58 -1.07 -0.77
N ARG A 736 30.88 -1.12 0.53
CA ARG A 736 30.30 -0.24 1.54
C ARG A 736 30.72 1.22 1.33
N TYR A 737 32.00 1.47 1.03
CA TYR A 737 32.50 2.80 0.70
C TYR A 737 31.89 3.35 -0.59
N ARG A 738 31.76 2.54 -1.63
CA ARG A 738 31.13 2.93 -2.91
C ARG A 738 29.65 3.23 -2.75
N MET A 739 28.91 2.41 -2.00
CA MET A 739 27.51 2.65 -1.70
C MET A 739 27.31 3.93 -0.89
N PHE A 740 28.24 4.25 0.01
CA PHE A 740 28.29 5.52 0.72
C PHE A 740 28.53 6.70 -0.22
N GLN A 741 29.53 6.61 -1.12
CA GLN A 741 29.81 7.65 -2.13
C GLN A 741 28.62 7.91 -3.07
N LYS A 742 27.81 6.89 -3.38
CA LYS A 742 26.59 7.02 -4.21
C LYS A 742 25.39 7.63 -3.47
N GLY A 743 25.58 8.14 -2.25
CA GLY A 743 24.55 8.86 -1.51
C GLY A 743 23.57 7.97 -0.73
N THR A 744 23.95 6.73 -0.40
CA THR A 744 23.16 5.88 0.51
C THR A 744 23.18 6.49 1.92
N LYS A 745 22.13 7.24 2.29
CA LYS A 745 22.00 7.93 3.59
C LYS A 745 21.58 7.02 4.74
N ASP A 746 21.11 5.81 4.42
CA ASP A 746 20.58 4.85 5.39
C ASP A 746 21.65 3.83 5.76
N GLN A 747 22.17 3.95 6.99
CA GLN A 747 23.25 3.09 7.49
C GLN A 747 22.83 1.61 7.57
N GLU A 748 21.54 1.30 7.68
CA GLU A 748 21.01 -0.06 7.75
C GLU A 748 20.98 -0.76 6.38
N LYS A 749 21.10 -0.01 5.28
CA LYS A 749 21.16 -0.54 3.91
C LYS A 749 22.57 -0.78 3.39
N LEU A 750 23.57 -0.38 4.17
CA LEU A 750 24.97 -0.64 3.84
C LEU A 750 25.34 -2.11 4.10
N PRO A 751 26.25 -2.70 3.31
CA PRO A 751 26.78 -4.05 3.55
C PRO A 751 27.30 -4.22 4.99
N LEU A 752 27.34 -5.47 5.47
CA LEU A 752 27.81 -5.82 6.82
C LEU A 752 29.15 -5.11 7.15
N SER A 753 29.22 -4.48 8.33
CA SER A 753 30.42 -3.76 8.79
C SER A 753 31.52 -4.73 9.29
N ARG A 754 32.53 -4.23 10.02
CA ARG A 754 33.56 -5.04 10.74
C ARG A 754 33.00 -6.18 11.62
N LYS A 755 31.68 -6.19 11.86
CA LYS A 755 30.90 -7.25 12.52
C LYS A 755 30.47 -8.41 11.60
N CYS A 756 30.77 -8.37 10.29
CA CYS A 756 30.54 -9.44 9.32
C CYS A 756 31.16 -10.77 9.79
N LEU A 757 32.36 -10.70 10.36
CA LEU A 757 33.06 -11.85 10.92
C LEU A 757 32.25 -12.61 11.97
N GLU A 758 31.54 -11.91 12.86
CA GLU A 758 30.73 -12.54 13.91
C GLU A 758 29.46 -13.20 13.37
N HIS A 759 28.91 -12.67 12.27
CA HIS A 759 27.81 -13.29 11.54
C HIS A 759 28.26 -14.57 10.82
N ILE A 760 29.40 -14.50 10.12
CA ILE A 760 30.02 -15.66 9.44
C ILE A 760 30.36 -16.77 10.45
N LYS A 761 30.95 -16.39 11.59
CA LYS A 761 31.24 -17.28 12.72
C LYS A 761 30.02 -18.03 13.25
N ARG A 762 28.90 -17.33 13.45
CA ARG A 762 27.63 -17.95 13.87
C ARG A 762 27.07 -18.88 12.80
N ALA A 763 27.08 -18.45 11.55
CA ALA A 763 26.63 -19.27 10.43
C ALA A 763 27.49 -20.54 10.26
N HIS A 764 28.81 -20.42 10.42
CA HIS A 764 29.75 -21.55 10.39
C HIS A 764 29.40 -22.60 11.45
N HIS A 765 29.22 -22.15 12.69
CA HIS A 765 28.83 -23.05 13.78
C HIS A 765 27.45 -23.67 13.56
N GLN A 766 26.44 -22.88 13.17
CA GLN A 766 25.10 -23.42 12.92
C GLN A 766 25.11 -24.46 11.78
N ALA A 767 25.89 -24.22 10.73
CA ALA A 767 26.03 -25.19 9.65
C ALA A 767 26.73 -26.48 10.14
N GLN A 768 27.72 -26.39 11.04
CA GLN A 768 28.33 -27.58 11.65
C GLN A 768 27.32 -28.38 12.48
N VAL A 769 26.45 -27.71 13.23
CA VAL A 769 25.36 -28.33 13.99
C VAL A 769 24.35 -29.00 13.04
N MET A 770 23.92 -28.33 11.97
CA MET A 770 23.01 -28.91 10.98
C MET A 770 23.62 -30.10 10.22
N CYS A 771 24.95 -30.13 10.06
CA CYS A 771 25.71 -31.25 9.49
C CYS A 771 26.04 -32.35 10.51
N PHE A 772 25.65 -32.22 11.79
CA PHE A 772 25.89 -33.22 12.84
C PHE A 772 25.56 -34.66 12.43
N PRO A 773 24.46 -34.96 11.69
CA PRO A 773 24.14 -36.33 11.27
C PRO A 773 25.20 -37.01 10.38
N GLN A 774 26.12 -36.24 9.77
CA GLN A 774 27.27 -36.74 9.03
C GLN A 774 28.55 -36.87 9.88
N ILE A 775 28.68 -36.10 10.96
CA ILE A 775 29.96 -35.86 11.66
C ILE A 775 30.06 -36.65 12.98
N GLY A 776 28.94 -37.04 13.58
CA GLY A 776 28.89 -37.91 14.77
C GLY A 776 29.32 -37.24 16.09
N THR A 777 30.00 -36.10 16.03
CA THR A 777 30.37 -35.26 17.19
C THR A 777 30.27 -33.78 16.81
N ILE A 778 29.55 -32.99 17.62
CA ILE A 778 29.57 -31.52 17.50
C ILE A 778 30.91 -31.04 18.09
N PRO A 779 31.71 -30.22 17.38
CA PRO A 779 32.94 -29.67 17.94
C PRO A 779 32.64 -28.87 19.21
N GLU A 780 33.28 -29.22 20.35
CA GLU A 780 33.27 -28.35 21.53
C GLU A 780 34.00 -27.04 21.20
N ILE A 781 33.24 -25.99 20.88
CA ILE A 781 33.82 -24.66 20.78
C ILE A 781 33.89 -24.09 22.18
N GLY A 782 35.08 -23.66 22.60
CA GLY A 782 35.27 -22.78 23.76
C GLY A 782 34.58 -21.44 23.54
N VAL A 783 33.25 -21.43 23.70
CA VAL A 783 32.33 -20.29 23.47
C VAL A 783 32.70 -19.06 24.31
N ALA A 784 33.47 -19.25 25.39
CA ALA A 784 34.05 -18.18 26.19
C ALA A 784 34.94 -17.21 25.39
N HIS A 785 35.64 -17.68 24.35
CA HIS A 785 36.55 -16.83 23.56
C HIS A 785 35.83 -15.92 22.54
N TRP A 786 34.51 -16.10 22.36
CA TRP A 786 33.70 -15.43 21.34
C TRP A 786 32.75 -14.37 21.95
N LYS A 787 32.93 -14.03 23.24
CA LYS A 787 32.08 -13.15 24.08
C LYS A 787 30.68 -13.69 24.42
N TRP A 788 30.54 -15.02 24.54
CA TRP A 788 29.28 -15.67 24.94
C TRP A 788 29.21 -15.74 26.48
N MET A 789 28.02 -15.59 27.07
CA MET A 789 27.83 -15.77 28.52
C MET A 789 27.24 -17.15 28.80
N VAL A 790 27.91 -17.95 29.61
CA VAL A 790 27.34 -19.19 30.15
C VAL A 790 26.44 -18.82 31.33
N ARG A 791 25.19 -19.31 31.37
CA ARG A 791 24.32 -19.19 32.54
C ARG A 791 24.05 -20.59 33.09
N GLU A 792 24.23 -20.74 34.39
CA GLU A 792 23.75 -21.92 35.11
C GLU A 792 22.23 -21.79 35.30
N CYS A 793 21.48 -22.77 34.79
CA CYS A 793 20.05 -22.90 35.05
C CYS A 793 19.84 -24.14 35.93
N TYR A 794 19.14 -23.95 37.06
CA TYR A 794 18.78 -25.04 37.97
C TYR A 794 17.35 -25.46 37.68
N ASP A 795 17.16 -26.67 37.14
CA ASP A 795 15.84 -27.26 36.99
C ASP A 795 15.88 -28.74 37.41
N ARG A 796 14.95 -29.12 38.30
CA ARG A 796 14.77 -30.49 38.81
C ARG A 796 15.99 -31.22 39.39
N GLY A 797 16.86 -30.50 40.09
CA GLY A 797 17.85 -31.14 40.98
C GLY A 797 19.20 -31.50 40.35
N ASP A 798 19.42 -31.22 39.05
CA ASP A 798 20.72 -31.38 38.40
C ASP A 798 21.21 -30.05 37.79
N TYR A 799 22.53 -29.84 37.83
CA TYR A 799 23.19 -28.69 37.20
C TYR A 799 23.45 -28.99 35.72
N THR A 800 22.58 -28.53 34.82
CA THR A 800 22.86 -28.54 33.38
C THR A 800 23.55 -27.25 32.96
N HIS A 801 24.73 -27.34 32.34
CA HIS A 801 25.39 -26.21 31.70
C HIS A 801 24.65 -25.87 30.40
N THR A 802 23.74 -24.89 30.43
CA THR A 802 23.06 -24.42 29.22
C THR A 802 23.77 -23.17 28.70
N SER A 803 24.28 -23.22 27.48
CA SER A 803 24.82 -22.06 26.76
C SER A 803 23.68 -21.07 26.49
N VAL A 804 23.55 -20.02 27.29
CA VAL A 804 22.53 -18.98 27.05
C VAL A 804 23.07 -17.96 26.06
N TRP A 805 22.41 -17.87 24.91
CA TRP A 805 22.67 -16.85 23.90
C TRP A 805 22.50 -15.45 24.51
N THR A 806 23.52 -14.61 24.39
CA THR A 806 23.66 -13.34 25.10
C THR A 806 22.44 -12.41 24.91
N ILE A 807 21.96 -11.80 26.00
CA ILE A 807 21.14 -10.58 25.95
C ILE A 807 22.05 -9.45 25.47
N LEU A 808 21.73 -8.85 24.32
CA LEU A 808 22.40 -7.65 23.81
C LEU A 808 22.36 -6.56 24.89
N SER A 809 23.53 -6.10 25.36
CA SER A 809 23.59 -4.95 26.28
C SER A 809 22.97 -3.70 25.62
N LYS A 810 22.30 -2.86 26.42
CA LYS A 810 21.57 -1.65 25.99
C LYS A 810 22.39 -0.61 25.19
N ARG A 811 23.70 -0.80 24.99
CA ARG A 811 24.55 0.03 24.12
C ARG A 811 24.74 -0.53 22.69
N PHE A 812 24.08 -1.62 22.32
CA PHE A 812 24.28 -2.33 21.05
C PHE A 812 23.08 -2.34 20.08
N THR A 813 22.08 -1.48 20.31
CA THR A 813 20.81 -1.43 19.54
C THR A 813 20.91 -0.82 18.14
N ASP A 814 22.07 -0.31 17.70
CA ASP A 814 22.12 0.47 16.47
C ASP A 814 22.27 -0.33 15.16
N ILE A 815 22.37 -1.67 15.14
CA ILE A 815 22.63 -2.42 13.86
C ILE A 815 21.92 -3.80 13.73
N VAL A 816 20.95 -4.20 14.56
CA VAL A 816 20.26 -5.51 14.33
C VAL A 816 18.80 -5.48 14.78
N CYS A 817 17.85 -5.47 13.84
CA CYS A 817 16.47 -5.89 14.10
C CYS A 817 16.42 -7.43 14.11
N CYS A 818 16.25 -8.08 15.26
CA CYS A 818 15.92 -9.51 15.34
C CYS A 818 14.39 -9.72 15.36
N LYS A 819 13.91 -10.77 14.69
CA LYS A 819 12.50 -11.25 14.68
C LYS A 819 12.24 -12.38 15.68
N CYS A 820 13.12 -12.55 16.66
CA CYS A 820 13.05 -13.66 17.60
C CYS A 820 11.81 -13.53 18.50
N LYS A 821 11.02 -14.59 18.63
CA LYS A 821 9.69 -14.58 19.29
C LYS A 821 9.70 -14.41 20.81
N ASN A 822 10.85 -14.26 21.47
CA ASN A 822 10.94 -14.10 22.94
C ASN A 822 11.98 -13.06 23.39
N CYS A 823 12.00 -11.87 22.77
CA CYS A 823 12.67 -10.71 23.37
C CYS A 823 11.71 -9.94 24.30
N ALA A 824 11.25 -10.58 25.38
CA ALA A 824 10.70 -9.87 26.52
C ALA A 824 11.83 -9.66 27.53
N LEU A 825 12.23 -8.41 27.74
CA LEU A 825 13.03 -8.03 28.90
C LEU A 825 12.14 -8.14 30.15
N PRO A 826 12.57 -8.82 31.23
CA PRO A 826 11.93 -8.67 32.53
C PRO A 826 12.24 -7.26 33.08
N ASP A 827 11.20 -6.46 33.29
CA ASP A 827 11.25 -5.26 34.13
C ASP A 827 11.41 -5.68 35.60
N ALA A 828 12.64 -5.98 36.00
CA ALA A 828 13.02 -6.06 37.41
C ALA A 828 14.55 -5.99 37.54
N LEU A 829 15.05 -4.81 37.95
CA LEU A 829 16.10 -4.61 38.95
C LEU A 829 16.48 -3.12 38.96
N VAL A 830 15.81 -2.40 39.86
CA VAL A 830 16.18 -1.06 40.32
C VAL A 830 17.46 -1.14 41.14
N GLY A 831 18.35 -0.16 40.97
CA GLY A 831 19.39 0.16 41.93
C GLY A 831 20.19 1.39 41.51
N PRO A 832 20.17 2.49 42.28
CA PRO A 832 20.87 3.72 41.93
C PRO A 832 22.34 3.60 42.29
N ARG A 833 23.24 4.28 41.55
CA ARG A 833 24.56 4.67 42.05
C ARG A 833 25.18 5.72 41.12
N THR A 834 25.23 6.94 41.66
CA THR A 834 26.27 7.99 41.59
C THR A 834 26.84 8.36 40.23
#